data_AF-A0ABC9C4A3-F1
#
_entry.id   AF-A0ABC9C4A3-F1
#
_cell.length_a   1.000
_cell.length_b   1.000
_cell.length_c   1.000
_cell.angle_alpha   90.00
_cell.angle_beta   90.00
_cell.angle_gamma   90.00
#
_symmetry.space_group_name_H-M   'P 1'
#
loop_
_entity.id
_entity.type
_entity.pdbx_description
1 polymer ?
#
loop_
_entity_poly.entity_id
_entity_poly.type
_entity_poly.pdbx_seq_one_letter_code
_entity_poly.pdbx_strand_id
1 'polypeptide(L)'
;MAPPGAAAPEPPAAVQLLLRNIDSRTTVIRAARDDTMGSVLDRLGNGVPFGGELRAVHAGRDLPREATVGELGLPWDATLHVSYRLLSTPHAGAWRLASEIAGAARLAATATGGHGQPYHFASSLERLVRKFLDSAAAAHQRGSHGALGPVADHLDIFLRSGAPGVLVQLYNSDDEHRRAGAERAIRCFLSPDPPSRNNKNIVWAWMAPVLFEFCRTIAAGARSGGDPLYAALRGMLAAVLSDPEWTPERWHGVPRRRVAEQLTRLAGEAAKALLHEIAGAFRSSSRSPTAAATRSLAEFKAFWPVLRQLVLELDADTPVHSWRNVLYRILESLLRSVKACMARFEASLPPAAPPPRWTATASLHGIWAVLAELDAWPEHHDAMRATLAAHARAVTALVLSTGSELGESIRWITRHRDVLEFEARRHLAMAMLPELARGVDAPSPYELLVDRARLLPDSFGYVAHATSREMRAALSVAFKHEQATGPGVLREWFCLVCQALFNPRLVLFSACPYDRRRFFINPTSVVDPLHLEYFEFAGRMIALALRHKIHVGVFFDRTLFLQLAGRPVTLDDIADADPSLHASCKKILEMDPTLVDSNALELTFVREDEVLGSRTVTELFPGGKDIAVTSENRISYYVQQMETLDRVLCEFGY
;
A
#
# COMPACT_ATOMS: atom_id res chain seq x y z
N MET A 1 46.99 52.80 42.25
CA MET A 1 46.67 51.89 41.13
C MET A 1 45.25 51.40 41.32
N ALA A 2 44.31 51.93 40.53
CA ALA A 2 42.90 51.52 40.52
C ALA A 2 42.65 50.60 39.31
N PRO A 3 41.72 49.62 39.39
CA PRO A 3 41.61 48.52 38.43
C PRO A 3 40.84 48.90 37.15
N PRO A 4 40.98 48.10 36.06
CA PRO A 4 40.45 48.41 34.74
C PRO A 4 38.95 48.06 34.58
N GLY A 5 38.38 48.59 33.50
CA GLY A 5 36.96 48.70 33.19
C GLY A 5 36.09 47.46 33.41
N ALA A 6 34.93 47.68 34.01
CA ALA A 6 33.79 46.78 33.93
C ALA A 6 33.31 46.71 32.47
N ALA A 7 33.49 45.55 31.85
CA ALA A 7 32.88 45.21 30.57
C ALA A 7 31.35 45.30 30.70
N ALA A 8 30.69 45.86 29.68
CA ALA A 8 29.24 45.87 29.57
C ALA A 8 28.70 44.42 29.65
N PRO A 9 27.55 44.18 30.30
CA PRO A 9 26.98 42.84 30.41
C PRO A 9 26.73 42.28 29.01
N GLU A 10 27.21 41.06 28.75
CA GLU A 10 26.90 40.35 27.50
C GLU A 10 25.39 40.31 27.30
N PRO A 11 24.89 40.70 26.13
CA PRO A 11 23.46 40.68 25.87
C PRO A 11 22.94 39.24 25.89
N PRO A 12 21.69 39.02 26.35
CA PRO A 12 21.12 37.68 26.47
C PRO A 12 21.14 36.92 25.14
N ALA A 13 21.45 35.62 25.19
CA ALA A 13 21.61 34.73 24.03
C ALA A 13 20.34 34.58 23.17
N ALA A 14 19.17 34.89 23.73
CA ALA A 14 17.89 34.89 23.04
C ALA A 14 17.17 36.22 23.28
N VAL A 15 16.32 36.62 22.34
CA VAL A 15 15.49 37.83 22.40
C VAL A 15 14.02 37.43 22.38
N GLN A 16 13.21 38.07 23.22
CA GLN A 16 11.75 37.94 23.20
C GLN A 16 11.16 38.96 22.21
N LEU A 17 10.34 38.49 21.27
CA LEU A 17 9.72 39.30 20.22
C LEU A 17 8.19 39.22 20.31
N LEU A 18 7.52 40.36 20.13
CA LEU A 18 6.06 40.48 20.11
C LEU A 18 5.59 40.60 18.66
N LEU A 19 5.12 39.51 18.07
CA LEU A 19 4.64 39.52 16.69
C LEU A 19 3.15 39.82 16.65
N ARG A 20 2.79 41.00 16.14
CA ARG A 20 1.40 41.36 15.85
C ARG A 20 1.01 40.78 14.49
N ASN A 21 0.15 39.78 14.54
CA ASN A 21 -0.28 38.98 13.41
C ASN A 21 -1.40 39.68 12.59
N ILE A 22 -1.67 39.15 11.40
CA ILE A 22 -2.63 39.63 10.42
C ILE A 22 -4.07 39.57 10.96
N ASP A 23 -4.36 38.61 11.85
CA ASP A 23 -5.63 38.50 12.59
C ASP A 23 -5.72 39.45 13.80
N SER A 24 -4.77 40.39 13.93
CA SER A 24 -4.63 41.33 15.04
C SER A 24 -4.27 40.71 16.40
N ARG A 25 -3.95 39.42 16.47
CA ARG A 25 -3.43 38.79 17.70
C ARG A 25 -1.93 39.05 17.86
N THR A 26 -1.46 39.09 19.09
CA THR A 26 -0.02 39.21 19.39
C THR A 26 0.51 37.87 19.86
N THR A 27 1.53 37.34 19.17
CA THR A 27 2.23 36.11 19.55
C THR A 27 3.61 36.45 20.10
N VAL A 28 3.91 35.95 21.29
CA VAL A 28 5.24 36.10 21.89
C VAL A 28 6.12 34.95 21.42
N ILE A 29 7.24 35.26 20.77
CA ILE A 29 8.23 34.27 20.31
C ILE A 29 9.57 34.57 20.94
N ARG A 30 10.23 33.55 21.50
CA ARG A 30 11.65 33.61 21.85
C ARG A 30 12.48 33.13 20.67
N ALA A 31 13.42 33.95 20.22
CA ALA A 31 14.32 33.64 19.12
C ALA A 31 15.77 33.75 19.59
N ALA A 32 16.61 32.80 19.21
CA ALA A 32 18.06 32.91 19.37
C ALA A 32 18.58 34.00 18.42
N ARG A 33 19.74 34.59 18.74
CA ARG A 33 20.34 35.62 17.86
C ARG A 33 20.72 35.09 16.48
N ASP A 34 21.05 33.81 16.38
CA ASP A 34 21.42 33.15 15.13
C ASP A 34 20.21 32.72 14.29
N ASP A 35 18.99 32.85 14.84
CA ASP A 35 17.77 32.56 14.08
C ASP A 35 17.58 33.62 12.99
N THR A 36 17.35 33.18 11.75
CA THR A 36 16.93 34.07 10.66
C THR A 36 15.51 34.58 10.89
N MET A 37 15.19 35.78 10.40
CA MET A 37 13.81 36.28 10.46
C MET A 37 12.82 35.39 9.70
N GLY A 38 13.27 34.69 8.66
CA GLY A 38 12.50 33.64 8.01
C GLY A 38 12.10 32.53 8.98
N SER A 39 13.06 31.99 9.73
CA SER A 39 12.81 30.97 10.77
C SER A 39 11.88 31.48 11.88
N VAL A 40 12.03 32.74 12.32
CA VAL A 40 11.15 33.36 13.32
C VAL A 40 9.72 33.53 12.80
N LEU A 41 9.56 33.95 11.55
CA LEU A 41 8.24 34.06 10.90
C LEU A 41 7.61 32.68 10.65
N ASP A 42 8.40 31.66 10.36
CA ASP A 42 7.89 30.31 10.17
C ASP A 42 7.40 29.69 11.49
N ARG A 43 7.93 30.13 12.64
CA ARG A 43 7.46 29.79 13.99
C ARG A 43 6.11 30.41 14.37
N LEU A 44 5.57 31.39 13.63
CA LEU A 44 4.25 31.97 13.90
C LEU A 44 3.09 30.95 13.88
N GLY A 45 3.32 29.72 13.41
CA GLY A 45 2.40 28.61 13.61
C GLY A 45 0.94 28.95 13.27
N ASN A 46 0.02 28.49 14.11
CA ASN A 46 -1.44 28.48 13.93
C ASN A 46 -2.13 29.85 13.71
N GLY A 47 -1.42 30.97 13.73
CA GLY A 47 -1.99 32.31 13.53
C GLY A 47 -2.09 32.75 12.07
N VAL A 48 -1.32 32.18 11.15
CA VAL A 48 -1.20 32.69 9.77
C VAL A 48 -1.85 31.73 8.76
N PRO A 49 -2.77 32.20 7.89
CA PRO A 49 -3.33 31.40 6.80
C PRO A 49 -2.27 30.75 5.90
N PHE A 50 -2.60 29.63 5.25
CA PHE A 50 -1.74 29.04 4.21
C PHE A 50 -1.46 30.04 3.07
N GLY A 51 -0.25 30.01 2.52
CA GLY A 51 0.11 30.79 1.33
C GLY A 51 0.72 32.18 1.62
N GLY A 52 1.80 32.48 0.87
CA GLY A 52 2.46 33.79 0.80
C GLY A 52 3.65 34.04 1.71
N GLU A 53 4.63 34.80 1.18
CA GLU A 53 5.77 35.27 1.97
C GLU A 53 5.31 36.28 3.02
N LEU A 54 5.52 35.94 4.28
CA LEU A 54 5.36 36.89 5.38
C LEU A 54 6.52 37.89 5.37
N ARG A 55 6.19 39.17 5.53
CA ARG A 55 7.12 40.25 5.87
C ARG A 55 6.90 40.66 7.32
N ALA A 56 7.99 40.87 8.04
CA ALA A 56 7.99 41.52 9.35
C ALA A 56 8.39 42.98 9.17
N VAL A 57 7.63 43.89 9.79
CA VAL A 57 7.89 45.32 9.78
C VAL A 57 8.14 45.78 11.20
N HIS A 58 9.26 46.46 11.43
CA HIS A 58 9.57 47.08 12.71
C HIS A 58 9.84 48.56 12.49
N ALA A 59 9.17 49.43 13.26
CA ALA A 59 9.31 50.88 13.15
C ALA A 59 9.19 51.42 11.70
N GLY A 60 8.31 50.83 10.89
CA GLY A 60 8.09 51.22 9.50
C GLY A 60 9.12 50.70 8.48
N ARG A 61 10.10 49.89 8.91
CA ARG A 61 11.10 49.25 8.03
C ARG A 61 10.82 47.76 7.86
N ASP A 62 10.90 47.29 6.62
CA ASP A 62 10.80 45.87 6.29
C ASP A 62 12.08 45.15 6.72
N LEU A 63 11.93 44.05 7.45
CA LEU A 63 13.03 43.21 7.91
C LEU A 63 13.31 42.10 6.87
N PRO A 64 14.55 41.98 6.36
CA PRO A 64 14.92 40.91 5.43
C PRO A 64 14.75 39.54 6.07
N ARG A 65 14.24 38.54 5.32
CA ARG A 65 14.05 37.17 5.84
C ARG A 65 15.37 36.46 6.16
N GLU A 66 16.42 36.75 5.41
CA GLU A 66 17.73 36.09 5.57
C GLU A 66 18.55 36.68 6.72
N ALA A 67 18.23 37.90 7.14
CA ALA A 67 18.93 38.55 8.24
C ALA A 67 18.64 37.83 9.57
N THR A 68 19.69 37.66 10.37
CA THR A 68 19.58 37.05 11.71
C THR A 68 19.02 38.05 12.72
N VAL A 69 18.35 37.56 13.76
CA VAL A 69 17.84 38.42 14.85
C VAL A 69 18.97 39.23 15.49
N GLY A 70 20.19 38.67 15.56
CA GLY A 70 21.41 39.34 16.00
C GLY A 70 21.83 40.49 15.09
N GLU A 71 21.86 40.29 13.77
CA GLU A 71 22.18 41.33 12.77
C GLU A 71 21.19 42.49 12.77
N LEU A 72 19.92 42.21 13.07
CA LEU A 72 18.86 43.21 13.08
C LEU A 72 18.87 44.09 14.34
N GLY A 73 19.64 43.73 15.37
CA GLY A 73 19.78 44.53 16.60
C GLY A 73 18.46 44.82 17.32
N LEU A 74 17.47 43.91 17.21
CA LEU A 74 16.14 44.12 17.77
C LEU A 74 16.19 44.18 19.32
N PRO A 75 15.54 45.18 19.95
CA PRO A 75 15.48 45.26 21.41
C PRO A 75 14.65 44.13 22.01
N TRP A 76 14.86 43.86 23.31
CA TRP A 76 14.00 42.95 24.06
C TRP A 76 12.55 43.47 24.05
N ASP A 77 11.60 42.58 23.75
CA ASP A 77 10.18 42.90 23.53
C ASP A 77 9.90 43.82 22.32
N ALA A 78 10.73 43.76 21.27
CA ALA A 78 10.42 44.44 20.01
C ALA A 78 9.08 43.97 19.43
N THR A 79 8.20 44.92 19.12
CA THR A 79 6.94 44.63 18.43
C THR A 79 7.15 44.62 16.92
N LEU A 80 6.87 43.47 16.29
CA LEU A 80 6.96 43.26 14.86
C LEU A 80 5.56 43.17 14.26
N HIS A 81 5.27 43.98 13.24
CA HIS A 81 4.02 43.88 12.49
C HIS A 81 4.19 42.90 11.35
N VAL A 82 3.39 41.83 11.36
CA VAL A 82 3.42 40.79 10.34
C VAL A 82 2.37 41.11 9.29
N SER A 83 2.77 41.10 8.01
CA SER A 83 1.85 41.22 6.88
C SER A 83 2.29 40.32 5.73
N TYR A 84 1.40 40.10 4.76
CA TYR A 84 1.80 39.44 3.51
C TYR A 84 2.59 40.39 2.63
N ARG A 85 3.63 39.89 1.98
CA ARG A 85 4.31 40.61 0.91
C ARG A 85 3.32 40.80 -0.25
N LEU A 86 3.13 42.05 -0.67
CA LEU A 86 2.33 42.38 -1.85
C LEU A 86 3.09 41.89 -3.08
N LEU A 87 2.56 40.85 -3.72
CA LEU A 87 3.05 40.38 -5.02
C LEU A 87 2.21 41.02 -6.11
N SER A 88 2.84 41.48 -7.18
CA SER A 88 2.12 41.83 -8.41
C SER A 88 1.48 40.54 -8.94
N THR A 89 0.15 40.50 -9.01
CA THR A 89 -0.58 39.34 -9.56
C THR A 89 -1.21 39.72 -10.89
N PRO A 90 -1.18 38.85 -11.91
CA PRO A 90 -1.90 39.08 -13.16
C PRO A 90 -3.43 38.95 -12.98
N HIS A 91 -3.90 38.54 -11.80
CA HIS A 91 -5.30 38.23 -11.50
C HIS A 91 -5.94 39.27 -10.55
N ALA A 92 -5.82 40.56 -10.87
CA ALA A 92 -6.35 41.65 -10.05
C ALA A 92 -7.85 41.50 -9.72
N GLY A 93 -8.65 40.96 -10.65
CA GLY A 93 -10.07 40.66 -10.42
C GLY A 93 -10.32 39.62 -9.32
N ALA A 94 -9.48 38.59 -9.25
CA ALA A 94 -9.55 37.56 -8.21
C ALA A 94 -9.21 38.14 -6.83
N TRP A 95 -8.18 38.99 -6.77
CA TRP A 95 -7.77 39.67 -5.52
C TRP A 95 -8.87 40.59 -4.99
N ARG A 96 -9.52 41.34 -5.90
CA ARG A 96 -10.66 42.18 -5.57
C ARG A 96 -11.81 41.36 -4.98
N LEU A 97 -12.21 40.27 -5.64
CA LEU A 97 -13.29 39.40 -5.15
C LEU A 97 -12.95 38.77 -3.79
N ALA A 98 -11.72 38.25 -3.61
CA ALA A 98 -11.27 37.68 -2.34
C ALA A 98 -11.26 38.72 -1.20
N SER A 99 -10.83 39.95 -1.50
CA SER A 99 -10.85 41.07 -0.55
C SER A 99 -12.27 41.52 -0.22
N GLU A 100 -13.18 41.55 -1.20
CA GLU A 100 -14.60 41.84 -1.01
C GLU A 100 -15.28 40.79 -0.12
N ILE A 101 -14.97 39.50 -0.31
CA ILE A 101 -15.45 38.41 0.56
C ILE A 101 -14.96 38.62 2.00
N ALA A 102 -13.66 38.82 2.19
CA ALA A 102 -13.08 39.03 3.51
C ALA A 102 -13.63 40.29 4.20
N GLY A 103 -13.82 41.37 3.46
CA GLY A 103 -14.42 42.63 3.93
C GLY A 103 -15.87 42.46 4.35
N ALA A 104 -16.69 41.83 3.49
CA ALA A 104 -18.11 41.56 3.78
C ALA A 104 -18.27 40.68 5.03
N ALA A 105 -17.44 39.64 5.17
CA ALA A 105 -17.47 38.77 6.34
C ALA A 105 -17.04 39.50 7.64
N ARG A 106 -16.02 40.38 7.59
CA ARG A 106 -15.61 41.20 8.74
C ARG A 106 -16.69 42.18 9.17
N LEU A 107 -17.31 42.89 8.22
CA LEU A 107 -18.40 43.84 8.51
C LEU A 107 -19.57 43.14 9.20
N ALA A 108 -19.89 41.94 8.76
CA ALA A 108 -20.95 41.14 9.37
C ALA A 108 -20.62 40.61 10.76
N ALA A 109 -19.34 40.31 11.03
CA ALA A 109 -18.90 39.96 12.37
C ALA A 109 -19.10 41.13 13.35
N THR A 110 -18.91 42.37 12.90
CA THR A 110 -19.04 43.59 13.73
C THR A 110 -20.45 44.17 13.80
N ALA A 111 -21.37 43.79 12.91
CA ALA A 111 -22.71 44.38 12.86
C ALA A 111 -23.52 44.06 14.13
N THR A 112 -23.97 45.07 14.84
CA THR A 112 -24.89 44.95 15.99
C THR A 112 -26.34 44.90 15.49
N GLY A 113 -27.13 43.96 16.00
CA GLY A 113 -28.41 43.51 15.44
C GLY A 113 -29.40 44.60 15.03
N GLY A 114 -29.80 44.59 13.75
CA GLY A 114 -30.98 45.29 13.23
C GLY A 114 -31.96 44.28 12.64
N HIS A 115 -33.20 44.30 13.13
CA HIS A 115 -34.30 43.33 12.94
C HIS A 115 -34.85 43.15 11.49
N GLY A 116 -34.04 43.30 10.43
CA GLY A 116 -34.57 43.20 9.05
C GLY A 116 -33.61 42.77 7.93
N GLN A 117 -32.31 42.59 8.18
CA GLN A 117 -31.33 42.21 7.14
C GLN A 117 -30.59 40.84 7.26
N PRO A 118 -31.09 39.78 7.94
CA PRO A 118 -30.32 38.53 8.04
C PRO A 118 -30.20 37.73 6.73
N TYR A 119 -31.28 37.67 5.93
CA TYR A 119 -31.35 36.82 4.72
C TYR A 119 -30.57 37.39 3.52
N HIS A 120 -30.56 38.71 3.34
CA HIS A 120 -29.81 39.38 2.28
C HIS A 120 -28.29 39.26 2.49
N PHE A 121 -27.83 39.30 3.75
CA PHE A 121 -26.41 39.18 4.05
C PHE A 121 -25.86 37.80 3.64
N ALA A 122 -26.53 36.74 4.08
CA ALA A 122 -26.08 35.38 3.82
C ALA A 122 -26.12 35.00 2.32
N SER A 123 -27.15 35.41 1.60
CA SER A 123 -27.23 35.24 0.13
C SER A 123 -26.20 36.08 -0.62
N SER A 124 -25.83 37.25 -0.08
CA SER A 124 -24.78 38.10 -0.66
C SER A 124 -23.39 37.46 -0.55
N LEU A 125 -23.05 36.90 0.62
CA LEU A 125 -21.75 36.26 0.86
C LEU A 125 -21.57 34.99 0.02
N GLU A 126 -22.58 34.12 -0.01
CA GLU A 126 -22.63 32.93 -0.86
C GLU A 126 -22.43 33.28 -2.34
N ARG A 127 -23.14 34.30 -2.83
CA ARG A 127 -23.02 34.79 -4.21
C ARG A 127 -21.61 35.32 -4.52
N LEU A 128 -20.94 35.99 -3.59
CA LEU A 128 -19.58 36.47 -3.78
C LEU A 128 -18.58 35.29 -3.89
N VAL A 129 -18.71 34.28 -3.02
CA VAL A 129 -17.88 33.08 -3.09
C VAL A 129 -18.11 32.32 -4.41
N ARG A 130 -19.37 32.17 -4.85
CA ARG A 130 -19.66 31.49 -6.12
C ARG A 130 -19.07 32.24 -7.33
N LYS A 131 -19.21 33.57 -7.37
CA LYS A 131 -18.55 34.40 -8.39
C LYS A 131 -17.03 34.25 -8.40
N PHE A 132 -16.42 34.13 -7.22
CA PHE A 132 -14.99 33.89 -7.12
C PHE A 132 -14.60 32.52 -7.72
N LEU A 133 -15.33 31.45 -7.38
CA LEU A 133 -15.09 30.11 -7.94
C LEU A 133 -15.32 30.06 -9.45
N ASP A 134 -16.38 30.70 -9.95
CA ASP A 134 -16.66 30.82 -11.39
C ASP A 134 -15.53 31.57 -12.12
N SER A 135 -14.97 32.60 -11.48
CA SER A 135 -13.84 33.36 -12.05
C SER A 135 -12.57 32.50 -12.17
N ALA A 136 -12.31 31.63 -11.19
CA ALA A 136 -11.20 30.69 -11.22
C ALA A 136 -11.41 29.64 -12.32
N ALA A 137 -12.61 29.08 -12.45
CA ALA A 137 -12.95 28.14 -13.52
C ALA A 137 -12.83 28.78 -14.92
N ALA A 138 -13.29 30.02 -15.08
CA ALA A 138 -13.18 30.77 -16.34
C ALA A 138 -11.73 31.20 -16.68
N ALA A 139 -10.86 31.36 -15.68
CA ALA A 139 -9.43 31.61 -15.90
C ALA A 139 -8.73 30.38 -16.51
N HIS A 140 -9.16 29.17 -16.13
CA HIS A 140 -8.65 27.94 -16.72
C HIS A 140 -8.98 27.82 -18.22
N GLN A 141 -10.23 28.10 -18.61
CA GLN A 141 -10.69 27.97 -20.00
C GLN A 141 -10.01 28.95 -20.97
N ARG A 142 -9.40 30.03 -20.46
CA ARG A 142 -8.72 31.06 -21.26
C ARG A 142 -7.22 30.82 -21.42
N GLY A 143 -6.63 29.89 -20.67
CA GLY A 143 -5.22 29.52 -20.78
C GLY A 143 -4.98 28.56 -21.94
N SER A 144 -3.88 28.75 -22.68
CA SER A 144 -3.39 27.78 -23.68
C SER A 144 -3.22 26.40 -23.03
N HIS A 145 -3.68 25.35 -23.71
CA HIS A 145 -3.56 23.93 -23.32
C HIS A 145 -2.13 23.62 -22.85
N GLY A 146 -1.92 23.54 -21.53
CA GLY A 146 -0.65 23.06 -20.97
C GLY A 146 -0.31 23.54 -19.55
N ALA A 147 -0.67 24.75 -19.15
CA ALA A 147 -0.32 25.28 -17.83
C ALA A 147 -1.54 25.46 -16.94
N LEU A 148 -1.76 24.52 -16.01
CA LEU A 148 -2.83 24.56 -15.00
C LEU A 148 -2.66 25.64 -13.90
N GLY A 149 -1.65 26.51 -14.02
CA GLY A 149 -1.31 27.57 -13.06
C GLY A 149 -2.41 28.59 -12.69
N PRO A 150 -3.29 29.04 -13.61
CA PRO A 150 -4.23 30.14 -13.30
C PRO A 150 -5.22 29.84 -12.18
N VAL A 151 -5.69 28.58 -12.05
CA VAL A 151 -6.62 28.18 -10.97
C VAL A 151 -5.90 28.16 -9.63
N ALA A 152 -4.67 27.63 -9.62
CA ALA A 152 -3.80 27.60 -8.45
C ALA A 152 -3.58 29.01 -7.91
N ASP A 153 -3.26 29.95 -8.80
CA ASP A 153 -3.02 31.35 -8.45
C ASP A 153 -4.27 32.02 -7.85
N HIS A 154 -5.46 31.73 -8.40
CA HIS A 154 -6.71 32.25 -7.81
C HIS A 154 -6.90 31.71 -6.39
N LEU A 155 -6.76 30.41 -6.17
CA LEU A 155 -6.96 29.81 -4.85
C LEU A 155 -5.89 30.27 -3.84
N ASP A 156 -4.64 30.47 -4.27
CA ASP A 156 -3.58 31.07 -3.46
C ASP A 156 -3.92 32.53 -3.07
N ILE A 157 -4.48 33.32 -4.00
CA ILE A 157 -5.02 34.66 -3.71
C ILE A 157 -6.13 34.60 -2.65
N PHE A 158 -7.03 33.62 -2.73
CA PHE A 158 -8.10 33.45 -1.74
C PHE A 158 -7.52 33.19 -0.35
N LEU A 159 -6.54 32.30 -0.25
CA LEU A 159 -5.88 31.97 1.00
C LEU A 159 -5.17 33.20 1.61
N ARG A 160 -4.40 33.94 0.80
CA ARG A 160 -3.66 35.15 1.21
C ARG A 160 -4.53 36.33 1.60
N SER A 161 -5.76 36.39 1.08
CA SER A 161 -6.72 37.44 1.45
C SER A 161 -7.20 37.35 2.90
N GLY A 162 -6.95 36.21 3.57
CA GLY A 162 -7.47 35.92 4.90
C GLY A 162 -8.98 35.62 4.92
N ALA A 163 -9.65 35.56 3.77
CA ALA A 163 -11.06 35.22 3.66
C ALA A 163 -11.42 33.89 4.36
N PRO A 164 -10.66 32.77 4.23
CA PRO A 164 -11.00 31.52 4.90
C PRO A 164 -11.15 31.67 6.42
N GLY A 165 -10.18 32.35 7.06
CA GLY A 165 -10.16 32.54 8.50
C GLY A 165 -11.34 33.39 9.00
N VAL A 166 -11.65 34.49 8.31
CA VAL A 166 -12.78 35.36 8.67
C VAL A 166 -14.12 34.65 8.47
N LEU A 167 -14.28 33.87 7.40
CA LEU A 167 -15.48 33.06 7.17
C LEU A 167 -15.70 32.07 8.32
N VAL A 168 -14.64 31.41 8.79
CA VAL A 168 -14.73 30.48 9.92
C VAL A 168 -14.94 31.20 11.26
N GLN A 169 -14.37 32.39 11.45
CA GLN A 169 -14.69 33.23 12.60
C GLN A 169 -16.18 33.60 12.63
N LEU A 170 -16.75 33.96 11.48
CA LEU A 170 -18.18 34.25 11.34
C LEU A 170 -19.04 33.01 11.58
N TYR A 171 -18.59 31.84 11.12
CA TYR A 171 -19.22 30.55 11.39
C TYR A 171 -19.22 30.17 12.88
N ASN A 172 -18.13 30.49 13.58
CA ASN A 172 -17.99 30.28 15.02
C ASN A 172 -18.77 31.32 15.87
N SER A 173 -19.46 32.28 15.26
CA SER A 173 -20.31 33.22 15.97
C SER A 173 -21.49 32.51 16.67
N ASP A 174 -21.97 33.09 17.76
CA ASP A 174 -23.15 32.60 18.48
C ASP A 174 -24.45 32.92 17.75
N ASP A 175 -24.45 33.91 16.84
CA ASP A 175 -25.60 34.30 16.03
C ASP A 175 -25.91 33.25 14.93
N GLU A 176 -27.12 32.70 14.98
CA GLU A 176 -27.66 31.70 14.04
C GLU A 176 -27.58 32.14 12.58
N HIS A 177 -27.91 33.41 12.31
CA HIS A 177 -27.99 33.90 10.94
C HIS A 177 -26.61 34.14 10.35
N ARG A 178 -25.67 34.67 11.14
CA ARG A 178 -24.26 34.84 10.74
C ARG A 178 -23.62 33.50 10.44
N ARG A 179 -23.86 32.53 11.33
CA ARG A 179 -23.39 31.16 11.19
C ARG A 179 -23.96 30.48 9.95
N ALA A 180 -25.27 30.53 9.74
CA ALA A 180 -25.91 29.94 8.55
C ALA A 180 -25.41 30.58 7.24
N GLY A 181 -25.13 31.89 7.24
CA GLY A 181 -24.55 32.58 6.09
C GLY A 181 -23.11 32.19 5.79
N ALA A 182 -22.27 32.09 6.83
CA ALA A 182 -20.91 31.59 6.70
C ALA A 182 -20.88 30.12 6.25
N GLU A 183 -21.76 29.29 6.81
CA GLU A 183 -21.90 27.88 6.45
C GLU A 183 -22.27 27.70 4.98
N ARG A 184 -23.26 28.45 4.46
CA ARG A 184 -23.61 28.43 3.03
C ARG A 184 -22.45 28.85 2.14
N ALA A 185 -21.74 29.91 2.51
CA ALA A 185 -20.56 30.37 1.78
C ALA A 185 -19.42 29.34 1.77
N ILE A 186 -19.14 28.66 2.90
CA ILE A 186 -18.13 27.60 2.98
C ILE A 186 -18.57 26.36 2.20
N ARG A 187 -19.87 26.02 2.21
CA ARG A 187 -20.41 24.88 1.44
C ARG A 187 -20.25 25.02 -0.08
N CYS A 188 -20.07 26.22 -0.62
CA CYS A 188 -19.72 26.40 -2.03
C CYS A 188 -18.43 25.65 -2.43
N PHE A 189 -17.51 25.42 -1.49
CA PHE A 189 -16.29 24.63 -1.71
C PHE A 189 -16.50 23.11 -1.58
N LEU A 190 -17.70 22.64 -1.23
CA LEU A 190 -18.03 21.22 -1.12
C LEU A 190 -18.79 20.68 -2.33
N SER A 191 -19.38 21.56 -3.14
CA SER A 191 -20.12 21.17 -4.32
C SER A 191 -19.90 22.25 -5.38
N PRO A 192 -18.79 22.21 -6.13
CA PRO A 192 -18.69 23.06 -7.30
C PRO A 192 -19.78 22.55 -8.26
N ASP A 193 -20.80 23.37 -8.53
CA ASP A 193 -21.93 23.04 -9.41
C ASP A 193 -21.46 22.29 -10.69
N PRO A 194 -22.23 21.32 -11.23
CA PRO A 194 -21.77 20.51 -12.36
C PRO A 194 -21.93 21.27 -13.69
N PRO A 195 -20.89 21.38 -14.54
CA PRO A 195 -21.08 21.68 -15.95
C PRO A 195 -20.84 20.42 -16.78
N SER A 196 -21.90 19.67 -17.08
CA SER A 196 -21.93 18.56 -18.06
C SER A 196 -21.00 17.37 -17.81
N ARG A 197 -21.47 16.18 -18.23
CA ARG A 197 -20.93 14.85 -17.90
C ARG A 197 -19.48 14.55 -18.33
N ASN A 198 -18.79 15.48 -19.01
CA ASN A 198 -17.50 15.26 -19.66
C ASN A 198 -16.34 16.16 -19.18
N ASN A 199 -16.52 16.97 -18.12
CA ASN A 199 -15.43 17.77 -17.56
C ASN A 199 -15.45 17.66 -16.03
N LYS A 200 -14.59 16.82 -15.44
CA LYS A 200 -14.34 16.87 -13.99
C LYS A 200 -13.96 18.32 -13.67
N ASN A 201 -14.64 18.96 -12.71
CA ASN A 201 -14.44 20.37 -12.39
C ASN A 201 -12.96 20.64 -12.10
N ILE A 202 -12.23 21.30 -13.00
CA ILE A 202 -10.79 21.55 -12.85
C ILE A 202 -10.48 22.19 -11.48
N VAL A 203 -11.36 23.06 -10.97
CA VAL A 203 -11.22 23.69 -9.64
C VAL A 203 -11.15 22.67 -8.49
N TRP A 204 -11.87 21.55 -8.60
CA TRP A 204 -11.95 20.53 -7.55
C TRP A 204 -10.58 19.95 -7.20
N ALA A 205 -9.76 19.65 -8.21
CA ALA A 205 -8.45 19.04 -8.00
C ALA A 205 -7.41 19.99 -7.37
N TRP A 206 -7.70 21.30 -7.34
CA TRP A 206 -6.84 22.35 -6.78
C TRP A 206 -7.32 22.87 -5.43
N MET A 207 -8.46 22.37 -4.93
CA MET A 207 -9.12 22.92 -3.75
C MET A 207 -8.50 22.47 -2.42
N ALA A 208 -7.59 21.48 -2.45
CA ALA A 208 -6.98 20.90 -1.26
C ALA A 208 -6.39 21.95 -0.29
N PRO A 209 -5.57 22.94 -0.71
CA PRO A 209 -5.02 23.95 0.21
C PRO A 209 -6.09 24.77 0.95
N VAL A 210 -7.18 25.12 0.26
CA VAL A 210 -8.31 25.85 0.84
C VAL A 210 -9.06 24.98 1.85
N LEU A 211 -9.30 23.71 1.51
CA LEU A 211 -9.94 22.74 2.39
C LEU A 211 -9.09 22.48 3.66
N PHE A 212 -7.77 22.39 3.52
CA PHE A 212 -6.86 22.30 4.67
C PHE A 212 -7.00 23.52 5.60
N GLU A 213 -7.03 24.74 5.06
CA GLU A 213 -7.18 25.95 5.86
C GLU A 213 -8.53 25.99 6.62
N PHE A 214 -9.62 25.57 5.98
CA PHE A 214 -10.92 25.46 6.65
C PHE A 214 -10.90 24.39 7.76
N CYS A 215 -10.37 23.20 7.48
CA CYS A 215 -10.23 22.13 8.47
C CYS A 215 -9.34 22.56 9.65
N ARG A 216 -8.27 23.31 9.38
CA ARG A 216 -7.36 23.86 10.38
C ARG A 216 -8.07 24.83 11.33
N THR A 217 -8.76 25.81 10.75
CA THR A 217 -9.38 26.92 11.49
C THR A 217 -10.63 26.47 12.27
N ILE A 218 -11.44 25.58 11.70
CA ILE A 218 -12.61 25.02 12.40
C ILE A 218 -12.16 24.14 13.59
N ALA A 219 -11.14 23.30 13.40
CA ALA A 219 -10.62 22.45 14.48
C ALA A 219 -10.02 23.25 15.64
N ALA A 220 -9.54 24.48 15.40
CA ALA A 220 -9.05 25.38 16.44
C ALA A 220 -10.17 26.15 17.18
N GLY A 221 -11.41 26.10 16.67
CA GLY A 221 -12.58 26.73 17.27
C GLY A 221 -13.27 25.86 18.34
N ALA A 222 -14.22 26.44 19.07
CA ALA A 222 -14.94 25.78 20.17
C ALA A 222 -15.87 24.63 19.74
N ARG A 223 -16.17 24.50 18.43
CA ARG A 223 -17.16 23.57 17.88
C ARG A 223 -16.56 22.30 17.24
N SER A 224 -15.29 22.01 17.45
CA SER A 224 -14.55 20.94 16.73
C SER A 224 -15.08 19.51 16.91
N GLY A 225 -15.81 19.21 17.99
CA GLY A 225 -16.35 17.88 18.26
C GLY A 225 -17.74 17.66 17.64
N GLY A 226 -17.80 16.96 16.49
CA GLY A 226 -19.07 16.51 15.88
C GLY A 226 -19.73 17.51 14.91
N ASP A 227 -18.99 18.51 14.46
CA ASP A 227 -19.47 19.51 13.49
C ASP A 227 -19.74 18.88 12.09
N PRO A 228 -20.96 18.99 11.54
CA PRO A 228 -21.31 18.42 10.24
C PRO A 228 -20.59 19.10 9.07
N LEU A 229 -20.26 20.39 9.17
CA LEU A 229 -19.48 21.11 8.16
C LEU A 229 -18.03 20.63 8.15
N TYR A 230 -17.43 20.45 9.33
CA TYR A 230 -16.07 19.88 9.45
C TYR A 230 -15.99 18.47 8.86
N ALA A 231 -16.94 17.61 9.18
CA ALA A 231 -17.00 16.25 8.61
C ALA A 231 -17.15 16.27 7.08
N ALA A 232 -17.95 17.19 6.54
CA ALA A 232 -18.12 17.33 5.09
C ALA A 232 -16.84 17.86 4.39
N LEU A 233 -16.14 18.82 5.00
CA LEU A 233 -14.85 19.34 4.52
C LEU A 233 -13.77 18.26 4.51
N ARG A 234 -13.70 17.44 5.57
CA ARG A 234 -12.79 16.28 5.62
C ARG A 234 -13.08 15.26 4.53
N GLY A 235 -14.36 14.90 4.35
CA GLY A 235 -14.77 13.98 3.29
C GLY A 235 -14.42 14.51 1.90
N MET A 236 -14.62 15.80 1.65
CA MET A 236 -14.23 16.46 0.41
C MET A 236 -12.72 16.46 0.20
N LEU A 237 -11.95 16.78 1.25
CA LEU A 237 -10.49 16.74 1.20
C LEU A 237 -9.98 15.33 0.90
N ALA A 238 -10.55 14.30 1.52
CA ALA A 238 -10.22 12.91 1.23
C ALA A 238 -10.54 12.54 -0.23
N ALA A 239 -11.67 13.01 -0.77
CA ALA A 239 -12.03 12.77 -2.16
C ALA A 239 -11.03 13.43 -3.13
N VAL A 240 -10.63 14.68 -2.88
CA VAL A 240 -9.63 15.40 -3.70
C VAL A 240 -8.28 14.71 -3.67
N LEU A 241 -7.81 14.28 -2.49
CA LEU A 241 -6.52 13.60 -2.34
C LEU A 241 -6.52 12.16 -2.89
N SER A 242 -7.70 11.57 -3.09
CA SER A 242 -7.84 10.23 -3.69
C SER A 242 -7.93 10.26 -5.21
N ASP A 243 -7.93 11.44 -5.86
CA ASP A 243 -7.95 11.50 -7.32
C ASP A 243 -6.62 11.03 -7.90
N PRO A 244 -6.61 10.11 -8.88
CA PRO A 244 -5.39 9.66 -9.53
C PRO A 244 -4.63 10.77 -10.27
N GLU A 245 -5.31 11.85 -10.67
CA GLU A 245 -4.70 13.02 -11.30
C GLU A 245 -4.10 13.99 -10.28
N TRP A 246 -4.34 13.82 -8.98
CA TRP A 246 -3.79 14.70 -7.95
C TRP A 246 -2.28 14.49 -7.78
N THR A 247 -1.51 15.59 -7.70
CA THR A 247 -0.06 15.55 -7.43
C THR A 247 0.31 16.56 -6.34
N PRO A 248 1.30 16.26 -5.46
CA PRO A 248 1.77 17.17 -4.42
C PRO A 248 2.35 18.48 -4.98
N GLU A 249 2.84 18.46 -6.22
CA GLU A 249 3.34 19.62 -6.94
C GLU A 249 2.29 20.72 -7.08
N ARG A 250 0.99 20.40 -7.03
CA ARG A 250 -0.11 21.39 -7.11
C ARG A 250 -0.19 22.33 -5.90
N TRP A 251 0.60 22.10 -4.85
CA TRP A 251 0.71 22.97 -3.68
C TRP A 251 1.77 24.07 -3.85
N HIS A 252 1.70 24.84 -4.93
CA HIS A 252 2.64 25.95 -5.16
C HIS A 252 2.55 26.99 -4.02
N GLY A 253 3.66 27.25 -3.34
CA GLY A 253 3.76 28.27 -2.28
C GLY A 253 3.23 27.87 -0.89
N VAL A 254 2.78 26.63 -0.70
CA VAL A 254 2.29 26.13 0.60
C VAL A 254 3.45 25.43 1.35
N PRO A 255 3.79 25.84 2.59
CA PRO A 255 4.86 25.19 3.34
C PRO A 255 4.54 23.71 3.63
N ARG A 256 5.31 22.78 3.03
CA ARG A 256 5.12 21.31 3.16
C ARG A 256 5.00 20.85 4.60
N ARG A 257 5.81 21.43 5.49
CA ARG A 257 5.78 21.16 6.94
C ARG A 257 4.40 21.41 7.57
N ARG A 258 3.75 22.53 7.26
CA ARG A 258 2.42 22.87 7.81
C ARG A 258 1.35 21.89 7.33
N VAL A 259 1.49 21.41 6.10
CA VAL A 259 0.59 20.39 5.56
C VAL A 259 0.80 19.06 6.26
N ALA A 260 2.06 18.63 6.48
CA ALA A 260 2.37 17.42 7.22
C ALA A 260 1.82 17.47 8.67
N GLU A 261 1.97 18.60 9.37
CA GLU A 261 1.43 18.79 10.73
C GLU A 261 -0.09 18.62 10.78
N GLN A 262 -0.82 19.22 9.84
CA GLN A 262 -2.28 19.12 9.79
C GLN A 262 -2.76 17.77 9.30
N LEU A 263 -2.11 17.21 8.29
CA LEU A 263 -2.44 15.91 7.77
C LEU A 263 -2.18 14.82 8.82
N THR A 264 -1.15 14.96 9.65
CA THR A 264 -0.93 14.09 10.82
C THR A 264 -2.12 14.13 11.79
N ARG A 265 -2.69 15.33 12.04
CA ARG A 265 -3.87 15.47 12.89
C ARG A 265 -5.11 14.83 12.25
N LEU A 266 -5.39 15.13 10.98
CA LEU A 266 -6.53 14.59 10.25
C LEU A 266 -6.45 13.07 10.11
N ALA A 267 -5.28 12.55 9.79
CA ALA A 267 -4.95 11.14 9.83
C ALA A 267 -5.24 10.58 11.23
N GLY A 268 -4.66 11.13 12.30
CA GLY A 268 -4.94 10.69 13.67
C GLY A 268 -6.43 10.61 14.03
N GLU A 269 -7.22 11.59 13.60
CA GLU A 269 -8.68 11.59 13.78
C GLU A 269 -9.37 10.48 12.96
N ALA A 270 -8.99 10.28 11.70
CA ALA A 270 -9.51 9.20 10.85
C ALA A 270 -9.15 7.81 11.40
N ALA A 271 -7.90 7.62 11.87
CA ALA A 271 -7.47 6.40 12.55
C ALA A 271 -8.30 6.10 13.79
N LYS A 272 -8.50 7.09 14.66
CA LYS A 272 -9.28 6.93 15.89
C LYS A 272 -10.73 6.54 15.58
N ALA A 273 -11.35 7.18 14.60
CA ALA A 273 -12.70 6.84 14.14
C ALA A 273 -12.76 5.42 13.57
N LEU A 274 -11.82 5.06 12.70
CA LEU A 274 -11.74 3.71 12.11
C LEU A 274 -11.57 2.63 13.18
N LEU A 275 -10.68 2.84 14.15
CA LEU A 275 -10.46 1.90 15.26
C LEU A 275 -11.70 1.73 16.14
N HIS A 276 -12.44 2.81 16.40
CA HIS A 276 -13.69 2.75 17.17
C HIS A 276 -14.75 1.90 16.45
N GLU A 277 -14.90 2.09 15.13
CA GLU A 277 -15.82 1.29 14.30
C GLU A 277 -15.41 -0.18 14.25
N ILE A 278 -14.12 -0.47 14.07
CA ILE A 278 -13.59 -1.83 14.12
C ILE A 278 -13.91 -2.48 15.47
N ALA A 279 -13.64 -1.78 16.58
CA ALA A 279 -13.87 -2.31 17.93
C ALA A 279 -15.35 -2.56 18.25
N GLY A 280 -16.25 -1.74 17.69
CA GLY A 280 -17.70 -1.81 17.82
C GLY A 280 -18.37 -2.89 16.97
N ALA A 281 -17.83 -3.18 15.78
CA ALA A 281 -18.36 -4.21 14.88
C ALA A 281 -18.29 -5.63 15.46
N PHE A 282 -17.32 -5.91 16.36
CA PHE A 282 -17.27 -7.18 17.08
C PHE A 282 -18.25 -7.27 18.26
N ARG A 283 -19.02 -6.22 18.54
CA ARG A 283 -20.05 -6.19 19.60
C ARG A 283 -21.48 -6.25 19.06
N SER A 284 -21.71 -5.93 17.79
CA SER A 284 -23.04 -5.88 17.20
C SER A 284 -23.16 -6.85 16.01
N SER A 285 -24.25 -7.61 15.94
CA SER A 285 -24.57 -8.51 14.81
C SER A 285 -24.96 -7.78 13.52
N SER A 286 -24.67 -6.48 13.41
CA SER A 286 -25.02 -5.69 12.23
C SER A 286 -24.12 -6.06 11.06
N ARG A 287 -24.70 -6.68 10.04
CA ARG A 287 -23.99 -7.17 8.84
C ARG A 287 -23.69 -6.08 7.80
N SER A 288 -24.30 -4.89 7.90
CA SER A 288 -24.09 -3.80 6.95
C SER A 288 -23.08 -2.77 7.46
N PRO A 289 -22.18 -2.25 6.61
CA PRO A 289 -21.35 -1.09 6.92
C PRO A 289 -22.22 0.11 7.29
N THR A 290 -21.89 0.80 8.38
CA THR A 290 -22.46 2.14 8.62
C THR A 290 -21.86 3.12 7.62
N ALA A 291 -22.62 4.13 7.20
CA ALA A 291 -22.10 5.21 6.35
C ALA A 291 -20.93 5.98 7.02
N ALA A 292 -20.82 5.91 8.35
CA ALA A 292 -19.70 6.46 9.12
C ALA A 292 -18.43 5.61 8.99
N ALA A 293 -18.55 4.28 9.03
CA ALA A 293 -17.42 3.38 8.85
C ALA A 293 -16.82 3.45 7.43
N THR A 294 -17.67 3.53 6.40
CA THR A 294 -17.21 3.69 5.01
C THR A 294 -16.49 5.02 4.81
N ARG A 295 -17.00 6.11 5.39
CA ARG A 295 -16.34 7.43 5.36
C ARG A 295 -14.99 7.40 6.08
N SER A 296 -14.93 6.86 7.30
CA SER A 296 -13.69 6.81 8.08
C SER A 296 -12.61 5.99 7.39
N LEU A 297 -13.00 4.89 6.74
CA LEU A 297 -12.09 4.07 5.93
C LEU A 297 -11.59 4.83 4.70
N ALA A 298 -12.48 5.55 3.99
CA ALA A 298 -12.09 6.36 2.84
C ALA A 298 -11.12 7.48 3.22
N GLU A 299 -11.40 8.19 4.32
CA GLU A 299 -10.50 9.22 4.86
C GLU A 299 -9.14 8.65 5.26
N PHE A 300 -9.12 7.49 5.93
CA PHE A 300 -7.87 6.82 6.30
C PHE A 300 -7.03 6.47 5.06
N LYS A 301 -7.65 5.84 4.04
CA LYS A 301 -6.98 5.48 2.78
C LYS A 301 -6.52 6.69 1.97
N ALA A 302 -7.16 7.84 2.10
CA ALA A 302 -6.78 9.06 1.41
C ALA A 302 -5.61 9.79 2.10
N PHE A 303 -5.68 9.94 3.43
CA PHE A 303 -4.74 10.80 4.17
C PHE A 303 -3.39 10.14 4.41
N TRP A 304 -3.35 8.84 4.71
CA TRP A 304 -2.12 8.16 5.10
C TRP A 304 -1.07 8.06 3.99
N PRO A 305 -1.42 7.68 2.74
CA PRO A 305 -0.45 7.61 1.65
C PRO A 305 0.19 8.96 1.35
N VAL A 306 -0.62 10.03 1.33
CA VAL A 306 -0.14 11.40 1.13
C VAL A 306 0.77 11.83 2.28
N LEU A 307 0.40 11.51 3.54
CA LEU A 307 1.23 11.81 4.70
C LEU A 307 2.59 11.10 4.62
N ARG A 308 2.59 9.82 4.28
CA ARG A 308 3.81 9.03 4.11
C ARG A 308 4.72 9.63 3.04
N GLN A 309 4.16 9.99 1.87
CA GLN A 309 4.92 10.65 0.81
C GLN A 309 5.56 11.95 1.30
N LEU A 310 4.80 12.80 1.99
CA LEU A 310 5.33 14.06 2.53
C LEU A 310 6.41 13.85 3.58
N VAL A 311 6.29 12.83 4.42
CA VAL A 311 7.31 12.51 5.42
C VAL A 311 8.60 12.04 4.77
N LEU A 312 8.52 11.23 3.71
CA LEU A 312 9.68 10.77 2.94
C LEU A 312 10.39 11.92 2.21
N GLU A 313 9.65 12.94 1.76
CA GLU A 313 10.20 14.11 1.06
C GLU A 313 10.78 15.19 2.01
N LEU A 314 10.48 15.14 3.31
CA LEU A 314 11.00 16.09 4.30
C LEU A 314 12.27 15.52 4.93
N ASP A 315 13.44 16.05 4.56
CA ASP A 315 14.79 15.59 4.97
C ASP A 315 14.93 15.20 6.46
N ALA A 316 15.77 14.20 6.69
CA ALA A 316 16.05 13.62 8.01
C ALA A 316 16.81 14.55 8.96
N ASP A 317 17.55 15.54 8.45
CA ASP A 317 18.54 16.35 9.19
C ASP A 317 17.97 17.55 9.97
N THR A 318 16.65 17.60 10.19
CA THR A 318 16.05 18.64 11.05
C THR A 318 15.56 18.05 12.38
N PRO A 319 15.79 18.74 13.52
CA PRO A 319 15.51 18.20 14.85
C PRO A 319 14.08 17.70 14.95
N VAL A 320 13.89 16.55 15.63
CA VAL A 320 12.63 15.82 15.73
C VAL A 320 11.48 16.76 16.09
N HIS A 321 10.74 17.17 15.06
CA HIS A 321 9.66 18.11 15.19
C HIS A 321 8.52 17.48 15.99
N SER A 322 7.83 18.26 16.81
CA SER A 322 6.76 17.80 17.72
C SER A 322 5.67 16.95 17.04
N TRP A 323 5.40 17.19 15.75
CA TRP A 323 4.42 16.44 14.96
C TRP A 323 4.90 15.03 14.56
N ARG A 324 6.21 14.80 14.34
CA ARG A 324 6.75 13.44 14.12
C ARG A 324 6.52 12.57 15.35
N ASN A 325 6.75 13.12 16.55
CA ASN A 325 6.43 12.43 17.81
C ASN A 325 4.93 12.17 17.99
N VAL A 326 4.05 13.01 17.43
CA VAL A 326 2.61 12.74 17.40
C VAL A 326 2.31 11.59 16.42
N LEU A 327 2.91 11.60 15.23
CA LEU A 327 2.76 10.55 14.23
C LEU A 327 3.20 9.17 14.76
N TYR A 328 4.38 9.08 15.38
CA TYR A 328 4.86 7.83 15.98
C TYR A 328 3.92 7.30 17.06
N ARG A 329 3.43 8.18 17.95
CA ARG A 329 2.42 7.78 18.95
C ARG A 329 1.12 7.29 18.33
N ILE A 330 0.70 7.87 17.19
CA ILE A 330 -0.48 7.40 16.44
C ILE A 330 -0.21 6.01 15.85
N LEU A 331 0.93 5.78 15.21
CA LEU A 331 1.31 4.48 14.64
C LEU A 331 1.41 3.39 15.71
N GLU A 332 2.05 3.66 16.85
CA GLU A 332 2.09 2.74 17.99
C GLU A 332 0.69 2.45 18.55
N SER A 333 -0.18 3.47 18.61
CA SER A 333 -1.57 3.28 19.03
C SER A 333 -2.36 2.41 18.05
N LEU A 334 -2.17 2.61 16.74
CA LEU A 334 -2.78 1.79 15.70
C LEU A 334 -2.34 0.33 15.84
N LEU A 335 -1.04 0.08 15.97
CA LEU A 335 -0.50 -1.27 16.15
C LEU A 335 -1.08 -1.95 17.41
N ARG A 336 -1.10 -1.26 18.55
CA ARG A 336 -1.69 -1.79 19.79
C ARG A 336 -3.17 -2.10 19.64
N SER A 337 -3.93 -1.22 18.99
CA SER A 337 -5.36 -1.43 18.78
C SER A 337 -5.65 -2.58 17.81
N VAL A 338 -4.86 -2.73 16.74
CA VAL A 338 -4.98 -3.86 15.81
C VAL A 338 -4.64 -5.18 16.52
N LYS A 339 -3.56 -5.24 17.30
CA LYS A 339 -3.22 -6.41 18.15
C LYS A 339 -4.41 -6.83 19.02
N ALA A 340 -4.96 -5.89 19.79
CA ALA A 340 -6.10 -6.15 20.66
C ALA A 340 -7.36 -6.58 19.88
N CYS A 341 -7.58 -6.00 18.70
CA CYS A 341 -8.68 -6.36 17.83
C CYS A 341 -8.54 -7.78 17.28
N MET A 342 -7.35 -8.16 16.80
CA MET A 342 -7.07 -9.49 16.27
C MET A 342 -7.22 -10.56 17.35
N ALA A 343 -6.73 -10.29 18.57
CA ALA A 343 -6.93 -11.19 19.72
C ALA A 343 -8.41 -11.43 20.03
N ARG A 344 -9.24 -10.36 20.02
CA ARG A 344 -10.69 -10.47 20.22
C ARG A 344 -11.38 -11.24 19.09
N PHE A 345 -10.97 -10.98 17.85
CA PHE A 345 -11.50 -11.69 16.69
C PHE A 345 -11.16 -13.17 16.76
N GLU A 346 -9.91 -13.52 17.08
CA GLU A 346 -9.45 -14.89 17.25
C GLU A 346 -10.23 -15.63 18.34
N ALA A 347 -10.49 -14.97 19.47
CA ALA A 347 -11.32 -15.52 20.55
C ALA A 347 -12.79 -15.77 20.12
N SER A 348 -13.29 -15.07 19.10
CA SER A 348 -14.62 -15.28 18.53
C SER A 348 -14.69 -16.37 17.47
N LEU A 349 -13.54 -16.85 16.98
CA LEU A 349 -13.49 -17.90 15.97
C LEU A 349 -13.82 -19.27 16.60
N PRO A 350 -14.57 -20.13 15.90
CA PRO A 350 -14.81 -21.48 16.36
C PRO A 350 -13.48 -22.25 16.55
N PRO A 351 -13.43 -23.23 17.47
CA PRO A 351 -12.23 -24.02 17.71
C PRO A 351 -11.84 -24.92 16.52
N ALA A 352 -12.77 -25.18 15.60
CA ALA A 352 -12.51 -25.98 14.40
C ALA A 352 -11.61 -25.24 13.40
N ALA A 353 -10.63 -25.97 12.85
CA ALA A 353 -9.82 -25.53 11.72
C ALA A 353 -10.29 -26.26 10.44
N PRO A 354 -10.37 -25.59 9.28
CA PRO A 354 -10.13 -24.17 9.05
C PRO A 354 -11.28 -23.27 9.54
N PRO A 355 -11.00 -22.00 9.90
CA PRO A 355 -12.05 -21.05 10.26
C PRO A 355 -13.02 -20.84 9.08
N PRO A 356 -14.32 -20.64 9.35
CA PRO A 356 -15.32 -20.45 8.30
C PRO A 356 -15.04 -19.18 7.49
N ARG A 357 -15.49 -19.16 6.23
CA ARG A 357 -15.44 -17.94 5.40
C ARG A 357 -16.41 -16.91 5.97
N TRP A 358 -15.89 -15.79 6.45
CA TRP A 358 -16.69 -14.65 6.88
C TRP A 358 -17.04 -13.77 5.67
N THR A 359 -18.23 -13.17 5.67
CA THR A 359 -18.57 -12.14 4.69
C THR A 359 -17.79 -10.87 5.01
N ALA A 360 -17.08 -10.33 4.03
CA ALA A 360 -16.26 -9.14 4.21
C ALA A 360 -17.12 -7.93 4.66
N THR A 361 -17.03 -7.55 5.94
CA THR A 361 -17.63 -6.32 6.46
C THR A 361 -16.68 -5.14 6.24
N ALA A 362 -17.18 -3.91 6.29
CA ALA A 362 -16.31 -2.71 6.21
C ALA A 362 -15.24 -2.68 7.31
N SER A 363 -15.50 -3.31 8.45
CA SER A 363 -14.57 -3.41 9.58
C SER A 363 -13.35 -4.28 9.26
N LEU A 364 -13.53 -5.38 8.50
CA LEU A 364 -12.41 -6.23 8.08
C LEU A 364 -11.52 -5.50 7.06
N HIS A 365 -12.12 -4.71 6.16
CA HIS A 365 -11.36 -3.84 5.25
C HIS A 365 -10.59 -2.75 6.00
N GLY A 366 -11.13 -2.26 7.12
CA GLY A 366 -10.43 -1.35 8.02
C GLY A 366 -9.17 -1.96 8.64
N ILE A 367 -9.26 -3.20 9.11
CA ILE A 367 -8.09 -3.93 9.62
C ILE A 367 -7.02 -4.06 8.52
N TRP A 368 -7.42 -4.48 7.32
CA TRP A 368 -6.49 -4.56 6.18
C TRP A 368 -5.83 -3.23 5.83
N ALA A 369 -6.58 -2.13 5.84
CA ALA A 369 -6.04 -0.81 5.56
C ALA A 369 -4.98 -0.40 6.60
N VAL A 370 -5.25 -0.63 7.89
CA VAL A 370 -4.28 -0.30 8.96
C VAL A 370 -3.04 -1.19 8.87
N LEU A 371 -3.21 -2.50 8.63
CA LEU A 371 -2.09 -3.43 8.46
C LEU A 371 -1.21 -3.05 7.26
N ALA A 372 -1.82 -2.71 6.12
CA ALA A 372 -1.13 -2.25 4.92
C ALA A 372 -0.33 -0.96 5.17
N GLU A 373 -0.91 -0.02 5.92
CA GLU A 373 -0.22 1.21 6.26
C GLU A 373 0.97 0.95 7.18
N LEU A 374 0.83 0.11 8.21
CA LEU A 374 1.93 -0.25 9.10
C LEU A 374 3.06 -1.01 8.39
N ASP A 375 2.75 -1.84 7.38
CA ASP A 375 3.75 -2.48 6.51
C ASP A 375 4.59 -1.46 5.71
N ALA A 376 3.96 -0.36 5.31
CA ALA A 376 4.60 0.69 4.52
C ALA A 376 5.58 1.57 5.34
N TRP A 377 5.62 1.43 6.68
CA TRP A 377 6.55 2.14 7.56
C TRP A 377 7.67 1.19 8.02
N PRO A 378 8.94 1.39 7.60
CA PRO A 378 10.04 0.47 7.92
C PRO A 378 10.21 0.22 9.43
N GLU A 379 10.09 1.27 10.24
CA GLU A 379 10.26 1.19 11.70
C GLU A 379 9.23 0.28 12.39
N HIS A 380 8.07 0.05 11.77
CA HIS A 380 6.97 -0.74 12.35
C HIS A 380 6.81 -2.10 11.68
N HIS A 381 7.64 -2.40 10.68
CA HIS A 381 7.54 -3.60 9.85
C HIS A 381 7.70 -4.89 10.68
N ASP A 382 8.72 -4.97 11.54
CA ASP A 382 8.96 -6.17 12.36
C ASP A 382 7.87 -6.36 13.42
N ALA A 383 7.43 -5.26 14.05
CA ALA A 383 6.37 -5.30 15.04
C ALA A 383 5.01 -5.69 14.43
N MET A 384 4.77 -5.30 13.18
CA MET A 384 3.65 -5.75 12.36
C MET A 384 3.75 -7.25 12.07
N ARG A 385 4.88 -7.73 11.55
CA ARG A 385 5.09 -9.16 11.27
C ARG A 385 4.93 -10.05 12.49
N ALA A 386 5.45 -9.62 13.64
CA ALA A 386 5.24 -10.30 14.92
C ALA A 386 3.74 -10.38 15.30
N THR A 387 2.96 -9.34 14.97
CA THR A 387 1.50 -9.35 15.18
C THR A 387 0.79 -10.36 14.29
N LEU A 388 1.17 -10.43 13.01
CA LEU A 388 0.62 -11.40 12.07
C LEU A 388 0.91 -12.83 12.51
N ALA A 389 2.16 -13.10 12.92
CA ALA A 389 2.58 -14.41 13.41
C ALA A 389 1.88 -14.81 14.73
N ALA A 390 1.73 -13.87 15.67
CA ALA A 390 1.08 -14.13 16.95
C ALA A 390 -0.43 -14.42 16.83
N HIS A 391 -1.07 -13.93 15.77
CA HIS A 391 -2.50 -14.06 15.52
C HIS A 391 -2.81 -14.79 14.21
N ALA A 392 -2.04 -15.84 13.93
CA ALA A 392 -2.08 -16.58 12.66
C ALA A 392 -3.50 -17.03 12.28
N ARG A 393 -4.31 -17.51 13.23
CA ARG A 393 -5.69 -17.96 12.97
C ARG A 393 -6.61 -16.81 12.54
N ALA A 394 -6.48 -15.64 13.18
CA ALA A 394 -7.22 -14.45 12.79
C ALA A 394 -6.81 -13.98 11.39
N VAL A 395 -5.52 -13.97 11.09
CA VAL A 395 -5.02 -13.65 9.74
C VAL A 395 -5.56 -14.64 8.71
N THR A 396 -5.54 -15.95 9.00
CA THR A 396 -6.09 -16.98 8.11
C THR A 396 -7.57 -16.75 7.85
N ALA A 397 -8.38 -16.50 8.88
CA ALA A 397 -9.80 -16.20 8.72
C ALA A 397 -10.05 -14.91 7.90
N LEU A 398 -9.23 -13.87 8.13
CA LEU A 398 -9.29 -12.63 7.36
C LEU A 398 -8.96 -12.85 5.89
N VAL A 399 -7.90 -13.59 5.59
CA VAL A 399 -7.50 -13.93 4.21
C VAL A 399 -8.58 -14.76 3.52
N LEU A 400 -9.18 -15.73 4.21
CA LEU A 400 -10.26 -16.55 3.63
C LEU A 400 -11.55 -15.77 3.39
N SER A 401 -11.75 -14.65 4.09
CA SER A 401 -12.89 -13.74 3.87
C SER A 401 -12.74 -12.85 2.64
N THR A 402 -11.53 -12.77 2.07
CA THR A 402 -11.30 -11.97 0.86
C THR A 402 -11.92 -12.71 -0.32
N GLY A 403 -12.68 -11.98 -1.15
CA GLY A 403 -13.25 -12.51 -2.38
C GLY A 403 -12.17 -12.98 -3.37
N SER A 404 -12.60 -13.44 -4.55
CA SER A 404 -11.68 -13.81 -5.63
C SER A 404 -10.85 -12.62 -6.13
N GLU A 405 -11.39 -11.42 -6.05
CA GLU A 405 -10.65 -10.20 -6.31
C GLU A 405 -9.74 -9.88 -5.13
N LEU A 406 -8.47 -10.28 -5.24
CA LEU A 406 -7.37 -9.72 -4.47
C LEU A 406 -7.25 -8.22 -4.80
N GLY A 407 -8.08 -7.41 -4.16
CA GLY A 407 -7.97 -5.96 -4.22
C GLY A 407 -6.56 -5.52 -3.84
N GLU A 408 -6.12 -4.38 -4.37
CA GLU A 408 -4.78 -3.83 -4.11
C GLU A 408 -4.45 -3.77 -2.61
N SER A 409 -5.47 -3.56 -1.76
CA SER A 409 -5.35 -3.50 -0.30
C SER A 409 -4.84 -4.77 0.38
N ILE A 410 -4.80 -5.93 -0.30
CA ILE A 410 -4.40 -7.22 0.30
C ILE A 410 -3.16 -7.80 -0.37
N ARG A 411 -2.82 -7.37 -1.59
CA ARG A 411 -1.65 -7.88 -2.33
C ARG A 411 -0.34 -7.74 -1.55
N TRP A 412 -0.19 -6.71 -0.71
CA TRP A 412 1.00 -6.52 0.12
C TRP A 412 1.28 -7.72 1.04
N ILE A 413 0.24 -8.44 1.52
CA ILE A 413 0.41 -9.57 2.42
C ILE A 413 1.17 -10.73 1.79
N THR A 414 1.18 -10.82 0.45
CA THR A 414 1.90 -11.87 -0.27
C THR A 414 3.41 -11.79 -0.08
N ARG A 415 3.94 -10.59 0.26
CA ARG A 415 5.35 -10.39 0.64
C ARG A 415 5.70 -11.07 1.97
N HIS A 416 4.69 -11.28 2.82
CA HIS A 416 4.79 -11.85 4.16
C HIS A 416 4.35 -13.32 4.19
N ARG A 417 4.54 -14.05 3.09
CA ARG A 417 4.08 -15.45 2.95
C ARG A 417 4.62 -16.38 4.04
N ASP A 418 5.76 -16.08 4.64
CA ASP A 418 6.44 -16.92 5.63
C ASP A 418 5.75 -16.93 6.99
N VAL A 419 5.03 -15.85 7.35
CA VAL A 419 4.23 -15.76 8.59
C VAL A 419 2.78 -16.25 8.42
N LEU A 420 2.39 -16.66 7.21
CA LEU A 420 1.03 -17.11 6.90
C LEU A 420 0.89 -18.64 7.01
N GLU A 421 -0.20 -19.09 7.61
CA GLU A 421 -0.55 -20.51 7.63
C GLU A 421 -0.82 -21.05 6.22
N PHE A 422 -0.71 -22.37 6.08
CA PHE A 422 -0.90 -23.07 4.80
C PHE A 422 -2.21 -22.69 4.10
N GLU A 423 -3.32 -22.63 4.85
CA GLU A 423 -4.64 -22.37 4.30
C GLU A 423 -4.75 -20.95 3.72
N ALA A 424 -4.18 -19.95 4.42
CA ALA A 424 -4.10 -18.57 3.94
C ALA A 424 -3.26 -18.48 2.66
N ARG A 425 -2.06 -19.10 2.66
CA ARG A 425 -1.18 -19.15 1.47
C ARG A 425 -1.87 -19.81 0.28
N ARG A 426 -2.57 -20.93 0.51
CA ARG A 426 -3.33 -21.65 -0.50
C ARG A 426 -4.41 -20.75 -1.10
N HIS A 427 -5.21 -20.07 -0.28
CA HIS A 427 -6.27 -19.19 -0.76
C HIS A 427 -5.71 -18.03 -1.59
N LEU A 428 -4.64 -17.38 -1.12
CA LEU A 428 -3.97 -16.31 -1.87
C LEU A 428 -3.44 -16.82 -3.21
N ALA A 429 -2.73 -17.95 -3.24
CA ALA A 429 -2.22 -18.53 -4.46
C ALA A 429 -3.35 -18.85 -5.46
N MET A 430 -4.45 -19.44 -4.99
CA MET A 430 -5.60 -19.76 -5.83
C MET A 430 -6.36 -18.53 -6.33
N ALA A 431 -6.35 -17.43 -5.58
CA ALA A 431 -6.95 -16.15 -5.99
C ALA A 431 -6.07 -15.38 -6.98
N MET A 432 -4.76 -15.67 -7.04
CA MET A 432 -3.86 -15.12 -8.06
C MET A 432 -3.98 -15.83 -9.42
N LEU A 433 -4.59 -17.02 -9.47
CA LEU A 433 -4.82 -17.73 -10.72
C LEU A 433 -5.94 -17.06 -11.53
N PRO A 434 -5.79 -16.93 -12.87
CA PRO A 434 -6.84 -16.38 -13.72
C PRO A 434 -8.17 -17.11 -13.55
N GLU A 435 -9.24 -16.38 -13.26
CA GLU A 435 -10.56 -16.98 -13.19
C GLU A 435 -11.04 -17.40 -14.58
N LEU A 436 -11.77 -18.52 -14.63
CA LEU A 436 -12.49 -18.92 -15.83
C LEU A 436 -13.62 -17.91 -16.05
N ALA A 437 -13.61 -17.22 -17.19
CA ALA A 437 -14.70 -16.35 -17.59
C ALA A 437 -16.02 -17.14 -17.60
N ARG A 438 -17.06 -16.56 -17.01
CA ARG A 438 -18.41 -17.14 -16.89
C ARG A 438 -19.44 -16.14 -17.40
N GLY A 439 -20.51 -16.63 -18.02
CA GLY A 439 -21.60 -15.81 -18.52
C GLY A 439 -21.61 -15.66 -20.04
N VAL A 440 -22.43 -14.73 -20.53
CA VAL A 440 -22.73 -14.55 -21.97
C VAL A 440 -21.51 -14.10 -22.77
N ASP A 441 -20.57 -13.39 -22.13
CA ASP A 441 -19.34 -12.89 -22.76
C ASP A 441 -18.15 -13.85 -22.62
N ALA A 442 -18.35 -15.05 -22.07
CA ALA A 442 -17.28 -16.03 -21.93
C ALA A 442 -16.92 -16.65 -23.29
N PRO A 443 -15.62 -16.88 -23.58
CA PRO A 443 -15.21 -17.55 -24.80
C PRO A 443 -15.79 -18.97 -24.86
N SER A 444 -16.07 -19.44 -26.08
CA SER A 444 -16.53 -20.80 -26.32
C SER A 444 -15.59 -21.80 -25.64
N PRO A 445 -16.13 -22.84 -24.96
CA PRO A 445 -15.30 -23.83 -24.31
C PRO A 445 -14.44 -24.57 -25.35
N TYR A 446 -13.25 -25.00 -24.94
CA TYR A 446 -12.41 -25.88 -25.73
C TYR A 446 -12.95 -27.31 -25.58
N GLU A 447 -13.48 -27.87 -26.66
CA GLU A 447 -14.16 -29.16 -26.67
C GLU A 447 -13.18 -30.29 -27.00
N LEU A 448 -13.14 -31.31 -26.14
CA LEU A 448 -12.31 -32.50 -26.30
C LEU A 448 -13.22 -33.71 -26.43
N LEU A 449 -13.14 -34.39 -27.58
CA LEU A 449 -13.83 -35.65 -27.84
C LEU A 449 -12.82 -36.80 -27.73
N VAL A 450 -12.88 -37.54 -26.61
CA VAL A 450 -11.85 -38.52 -26.22
C VAL A 450 -12.40 -39.94 -26.28
N ASP A 451 -11.67 -40.88 -26.89
CA ASP A 451 -11.97 -42.31 -26.78
C ASP A 451 -11.38 -42.88 -25.48
N ARG A 452 -12.17 -43.60 -24.67
CA ARG A 452 -11.64 -44.27 -23.47
C ARG A 452 -10.52 -45.26 -23.80
N ALA A 453 -10.62 -45.98 -24.92
CA ALA A 453 -9.60 -46.93 -25.35
C ALA A 453 -8.28 -46.25 -25.76
N ARG A 454 -8.35 -44.97 -26.16
CA ARG A 454 -7.21 -44.15 -26.57
C ARG A 454 -7.06 -42.91 -25.70
N LEU A 455 -7.38 -43.04 -24.40
CA LEU A 455 -7.46 -41.91 -23.48
C LEU A 455 -6.22 -41.02 -23.53
N LEU A 456 -5.03 -41.60 -23.39
CA LEU A 456 -3.78 -40.86 -23.33
C LEU A 456 -3.38 -40.28 -24.69
N PRO A 457 -3.35 -41.04 -25.81
CA PRO A 457 -3.06 -40.48 -27.14
C PRO A 457 -4.03 -39.38 -27.59
N ASP A 458 -5.34 -39.58 -27.41
CA ASP A 458 -6.35 -38.59 -27.80
C ASP A 458 -6.17 -37.31 -26.96
N SER A 459 -5.98 -37.44 -25.64
CA SER A 459 -5.76 -36.28 -24.75
C SER A 459 -4.45 -35.54 -25.05
N PHE A 460 -3.38 -36.27 -25.34
CA PHE A 460 -2.10 -35.70 -25.75
C PHE A 460 -2.27 -34.85 -27.01
N GLY A 461 -2.96 -35.38 -28.04
CA GLY A 461 -3.25 -34.66 -29.27
C GLY A 461 -3.92 -33.30 -29.04
N TYR A 462 -4.95 -33.25 -28.18
CA TYR A 462 -5.67 -32.01 -27.88
C TYR A 462 -4.89 -31.01 -27.04
N VAL A 463 -4.13 -31.46 -26.03
CA VAL A 463 -3.56 -30.58 -25.01
C VAL A 463 -2.12 -30.18 -25.32
N ALA A 464 -1.29 -31.10 -25.84
CA ALA A 464 0.09 -30.82 -26.18
C ALA A 464 0.19 -29.74 -27.28
N HIS A 465 -0.76 -29.73 -28.21
CA HIS A 465 -0.80 -28.79 -29.33
C HIS A 465 -1.77 -27.61 -29.14
N ALA A 466 -2.41 -27.52 -27.97
CA ALA A 466 -3.35 -26.44 -27.68
C ALA A 466 -2.64 -25.07 -27.69
N THR A 467 -3.28 -24.08 -28.30
CA THR A 467 -2.85 -22.69 -28.27
C THR A 467 -3.07 -22.05 -26.90
N SER A 468 -2.39 -20.94 -26.62
CA SER A 468 -2.60 -20.18 -25.37
C SER A 468 -4.03 -19.65 -25.20
N ARG A 469 -4.81 -19.55 -26.28
CA ARG A 469 -6.23 -19.16 -26.23
C ARG A 469 -7.10 -20.33 -25.77
N GLU A 470 -6.92 -21.50 -26.38
CA GLU A 470 -7.66 -22.73 -26.00
C GLU A 470 -7.33 -23.14 -24.57
N MET A 471 -6.04 -23.08 -24.21
CA MET A 471 -5.60 -23.32 -22.84
C MET A 471 -6.18 -22.33 -21.83
N ARG A 472 -6.63 -21.13 -22.25
CA ARG A 472 -7.32 -20.15 -21.39
C ARG A 472 -8.85 -20.26 -21.42
N ALA A 473 -9.43 -21.00 -22.36
CA ALA A 473 -10.86 -21.28 -22.43
C ALA A 473 -11.27 -22.36 -21.41
N ALA A 474 -12.53 -22.37 -20.99
CA ALA A 474 -13.06 -23.46 -20.17
C ALA A 474 -13.03 -24.77 -20.96
N LEU A 475 -12.58 -25.87 -20.36
CA LEU A 475 -12.60 -27.18 -21.00
C LEU A 475 -14.00 -27.83 -20.93
N SER A 476 -14.39 -28.45 -22.04
CA SER A 476 -15.55 -29.34 -22.12
C SER A 476 -15.08 -30.69 -22.67
N VAL A 477 -15.31 -31.77 -21.91
CA VAL A 477 -14.88 -33.12 -22.31
C VAL A 477 -16.11 -33.99 -22.53
N ALA A 478 -16.10 -34.75 -23.62
CA ALA A 478 -17.05 -35.80 -23.92
C ALA A 478 -16.30 -37.09 -24.29
N PHE A 479 -16.75 -38.23 -23.74
CA PHE A 479 -16.25 -39.53 -24.16
C PHE A 479 -17.03 -40.02 -25.39
N LYS A 480 -16.31 -40.57 -26.37
CA LYS A 480 -16.94 -41.13 -27.58
C LYS A 480 -17.96 -42.21 -27.19
N HIS A 481 -19.12 -42.19 -27.84
CA HIS A 481 -20.24 -43.11 -27.60
C HIS A 481 -20.92 -42.98 -26.22
N GLU A 482 -20.62 -41.94 -25.45
CA GLU A 482 -21.28 -41.63 -24.18
C GLU A 482 -22.09 -40.32 -24.28
N GLN A 483 -23.24 -40.27 -23.61
CA GLN A 483 -24.08 -39.06 -23.53
C GLN A 483 -23.70 -38.14 -22.37
N ALA A 484 -22.86 -38.62 -21.45
CA ALA A 484 -22.49 -37.87 -20.25
C ALA A 484 -21.59 -36.68 -20.63
N THR A 485 -21.93 -35.50 -20.12
CA THR A 485 -21.14 -34.27 -20.27
C THR A 485 -21.15 -33.48 -18.96
N GLY A 486 -20.27 -32.48 -18.85
CA GLY A 486 -20.25 -31.53 -17.74
C GLY A 486 -19.15 -31.76 -16.71
N PRO A 487 -19.22 -31.08 -15.54
CA PRO A 487 -18.11 -31.02 -14.58
C PRO A 487 -17.66 -32.37 -14.00
N GLY A 488 -18.57 -33.34 -13.90
CA GLY A 488 -18.26 -34.69 -13.44
C GLY A 488 -17.36 -35.45 -14.41
N VAL A 489 -17.68 -35.39 -15.71
CA VAL A 489 -16.90 -36.01 -16.79
C VAL A 489 -15.54 -35.35 -16.92
N LEU A 490 -15.48 -34.02 -16.82
CA LEU A 490 -14.21 -33.28 -16.80
C LEU A 490 -13.30 -33.74 -15.65
N ARG A 491 -13.86 -33.87 -14.44
CA ARG A 491 -13.10 -34.35 -13.27
C ARG A 491 -12.62 -35.79 -13.48
N GLU A 492 -13.47 -36.67 -14.00
CA GLU A 492 -13.11 -38.05 -14.31
C GLU A 492 -11.95 -38.10 -15.31
N TRP A 493 -12.06 -37.36 -16.42
CA TRP A 493 -11.02 -37.27 -17.44
C TRP A 493 -9.66 -36.84 -16.87
N PHE A 494 -9.64 -35.77 -16.06
CA PHE A 494 -8.42 -35.33 -15.37
C PHE A 494 -7.80 -36.44 -14.52
N CYS A 495 -8.62 -37.11 -13.70
CA CYS A 495 -8.13 -38.21 -12.85
C CYS A 495 -7.55 -39.36 -13.69
N LEU A 496 -8.24 -39.78 -14.75
CA LEU A 496 -7.80 -40.90 -15.58
C LEU A 496 -6.53 -40.58 -16.37
N VAL A 497 -6.43 -39.37 -16.95
CA VAL A 497 -5.23 -38.96 -17.70
C VAL A 497 -4.03 -38.83 -16.76
N CYS A 498 -4.20 -38.21 -15.59
CA CYS A 498 -3.12 -38.15 -14.61
C CYS A 498 -2.71 -39.56 -14.16
N GLN A 499 -3.64 -40.46 -13.83
CA GLN A 499 -3.30 -41.85 -13.50
C GLN A 499 -2.53 -42.56 -14.62
N ALA A 500 -2.87 -42.29 -15.89
CA ALA A 500 -2.13 -42.82 -17.02
C ALA A 500 -0.71 -42.25 -17.11
N LEU A 501 -0.53 -40.94 -16.92
CA LEU A 501 0.78 -40.26 -16.95
C LEU A 501 1.75 -40.76 -15.87
N PHE A 502 1.25 -41.05 -14.67
CA PHE A 502 2.04 -41.57 -13.55
C PHE A 502 2.12 -43.11 -13.54
N ASN A 503 1.71 -43.76 -14.62
CA ASN A 503 1.86 -45.20 -14.77
C ASN A 503 3.34 -45.54 -15.00
N PRO A 504 3.93 -46.46 -14.23
CA PRO A 504 5.34 -46.87 -14.41
C PRO A 504 5.68 -47.34 -15.83
N ARG A 505 4.68 -47.78 -16.61
CA ARG A 505 4.88 -48.21 -18.01
C ARG A 505 5.29 -47.09 -18.97
N LEU A 506 4.99 -45.82 -18.66
CA LEU A 506 5.40 -44.69 -19.48
C LEU A 506 6.82 -44.21 -19.16
N VAL A 507 7.44 -44.71 -18.08
CA VAL A 507 8.84 -44.39 -17.71
C VAL A 507 9.09 -42.89 -17.45
N LEU A 508 8.06 -42.03 -17.45
CA LEU A 508 8.17 -40.59 -17.20
C LEU A 508 8.46 -40.25 -15.73
N PHE A 509 7.73 -40.90 -14.83
CA PHE A 509 7.81 -40.65 -13.39
C PHE A 509 8.07 -41.94 -12.63
N SER A 510 8.91 -41.84 -11.60
CA SER A 510 9.23 -42.93 -10.69
C SER A 510 8.57 -42.69 -9.34
N ALA A 511 8.04 -43.74 -8.73
CA ALA A 511 7.50 -43.66 -7.38
C ALA A 511 8.64 -43.64 -6.35
N CYS A 512 8.52 -42.83 -5.30
CA CYS A 512 9.47 -42.82 -4.19
C CYS A 512 9.53 -44.23 -3.55
N PRO A 513 10.72 -44.76 -3.23
CA PRO A 513 10.85 -46.14 -2.75
C PRO A 513 10.06 -46.44 -1.46
N TYR A 514 9.99 -45.47 -0.54
CA TYR A 514 9.31 -45.63 0.75
C TYR A 514 7.84 -45.16 0.77
N ASP A 515 7.48 -44.17 -0.05
CA ASP A 515 6.10 -43.70 -0.23
C ASP A 515 5.70 -43.79 -1.70
N ARG A 516 5.17 -44.95 -2.11
CA ARG A 516 4.76 -45.21 -3.50
C ARG A 516 3.60 -44.35 -4.01
N ARG A 517 3.05 -43.45 -3.18
CA ARG A 517 2.05 -42.46 -3.59
C ARG A 517 2.69 -41.18 -4.11
N ARG A 518 3.99 -40.97 -3.85
CA ARG A 518 4.76 -39.82 -4.29
C ARG A 518 5.62 -40.17 -5.49
N PHE A 519 5.75 -39.21 -6.40
CA PHE A 519 6.45 -39.38 -7.66
C PHE A 519 7.51 -38.29 -7.86
N PHE A 520 8.64 -38.67 -8.44
CA PHE A 520 9.69 -37.78 -8.92
C PHE A 520 9.96 -38.05 -10.41
N ILE A 521 10.64 -37.13 -11.09
CA ILE A 521 11.00 -37.29 -12.51
C ILE A 521 11.94 -38.49 -12.62
N ASN A 522 11.63 -39.40 -13.54
CA ASN A 522 12.50 -40.54 -13.77
C ASN A 522 13.71 -40.11 -14.61
N PRO A 523 14.95 -40.20 -14.10
CA PRO A 523 16.15 -39.84 -14.87
C PRO A 523 16.36 -40.75 -16.08
N THR A 524 15.74 -41.93 -16.10
CA THR A 524 15.80 -42.89 -17.22
C THR A 524 14.71 -42.69 -18.28
N SER A 525 13.91 -41.62 -18.16
CA SER A 525 12.85 -41.28 -19.14
C SER A 525 13.37 -41.08 -20.57
N VAL A 526 14.66 -40.77 -20.73
CA VAL A 526 15.36 -40.65 -22.03
C VAL A 526 15.20 -41.85 -22.96
N VAL A 527 14.86 -43.02 -22.41
CA VAL A 527 14.55 -44.23 -23.17
C VAL A 527 13.36 -44.05 -24.11
N ASP A 528 12.39 -43.21 -23.75
CA ASP A 528 11.27 -42.85 -24.63
C ASP A 528 11.64 -41.59 -25.45
N PRO A 529 11.72 -41.66 -26.79
CA PRO A 529 12.02 -40.50 -27.62
C PRO A 529 11.04 -39.32 -27.46
N LEU A 530 9.81 -39.57 -27.01
CA LEU A 530 8.77 -38.55 -26.81
C LEU A 530 8.70 -38.04 -25.37
N HIS A 531 9.60 -38.45 -24.47
CA HIS A 531 9.49 -38.12 -23.04
C HIS A 531 9.39 -36.61 -22.78
N LEU A 532 10.11 -35.77 -23.52
CA LEU A 532 10.06 -34.31 -23.36
C LEU A 532 8.68 -33.75 -23.69
N GLU A 533 8.07 -34.18 -24.81
CA GLU A 533 6.73 -33.76 -25.19
C GLU A 533 5.69 -34.25 -24.16
N TYR A 534 5.88 -35.45 -23.63
CA TYR A 534 5.03 -35.97 -22.55
C TYR A 534 5.20 -35.22 -21.22
N PHE A 535 6.41 -34.76 -20.88
CA PHE A 535 6.62 -33.90 -19.72
C PHE A 535 5.94 -32.54 -19.90
N GLU A 536 6.03 -31.94 -21.09
CA GLU A 536 5.31 -30.71 -21.40
C GLU A 536 3.79 -30.91 -21.27
N PHE A 537 3.26 -32.01 -21.85
CA PHE A 537 1.87 -32.39 -21.72
C PHE A 537 1.45 -32.60 -20.26
N ALA A 538 2.28 -33.29 -19.45
CA ALA A 538 2.02 -33.47 -18.02
C ALA A 538 1.99 -32.14 -17.26
N GLY A 539 2.93 -31.22 -17.54
CA GLY A 539 2.95 -29.87 -16.99
C GLY A 539 1.69 -29.09 -17.34
N ARG A 540 1.28 -29.11 -18.61
CA ARG A 540 0.02 -28.52 -19.09
C ARG A 540 -1.20 -29.10 -18.38
N MET A 541 -1.25 -30.42 -18.19
CA MET A 541 -2.34 -31.10 -17.47
C MET A 541 -2.44 -30.65 -16.00
N ILE A 542 -1.31 -30.54 -15.29
CA ILE A 542 -1.26 -30.07 -13.89
C ILE A 542 -1.72 -28.60 -13.82
N ALA A 543 -1.25 -27.74 -14.72
CA ALA A 543 -1.63 -26.34 -14.78
C ALA A 543 -3.14 -26.17 -15.06
N LEU A 544 -3.69 -26.96 -15.98
CA LEU A 544 -5.13 -26.98 -16.27
C LEU A 544 -5.93 -27.47 -15.06
N ALA A 545 -5.49 -28.51 -14.37
CA ALA A 545 -6.15 -29.00 -13.16
C ALA A 545 -6.19 -27.93 -12.05
N LEU A 546 -5.09 -27.20 -11.85
CA LEU A 546 -5.03 -26.06 -10.91
C LEU A 546 -6.01 -24.95 -11.32
N ARG A 547 -6.06 -24.56 -12.60
CA ARG A 547 -6.98 -23.52 -13.07
C ARG A 547 -8.44 -23.93 -12.92
N HIS A 548 -8.76 -25.19 -13.20
CA HIS A 548 -10.10 -25.76 -13.01
C HIS A 548 -10.43 -26.09 -11.55
N LYS A 549 -9.47 -25.94 -10.63
CA LYS A 549 -9.60 -26.25 -9.19
C LYS A 549 -9.96 -27.73 -8.95
N ILE A 550 -9.41 -28.63 -9.78
CA ILE A 550 -9.65 -30.07 -9.73
C ILE A 550 -8.47 -30.77 -9.05
N HIS A 551 -8.79 -31.64 -8.10
CA HIS A 551 -7.80 -32.48 -7.41
C HIS A 551 -7.60 -33.77 -8.21
N VAL A 552 -6.37 -33.99 -8.70
CA VAL A 552 -6.02 -35.13 -9.57
C VAL A 552 -5.45 -36.35 -8.83
N GLY A 553 -5.25 -36.25 -7.51
CA GLY A 553 -4.89 -37.38 -6.66
C GLY A 553 -3.46 -37.91 -6.85
N VAL A 554 -2.56 -37.10 -7.40
CA VAL A 554 -1.13 -37.39 -7.55
C VAL A 554 -0.32 -36.54 -6.58
N PHE A 555 0.72 -37.12 -5.98
CA PHE A 555 1.65 -36.41 -5.10
C PHE A 555 3.02 -36.37 -5.73
N PHE A 556 3.63 -35.19 -5.75
CA PHE A 556 5.02 -35.03 -6.16
C PHE A 556 5.94 -35.06 -4.95
N ASP A 557 7.15 -35.52 -5.20
CA ASP A 557 8.25 -35.35 -4.27
C ASP A 557 8.64 -33.86 -4.12
N ARG A 558 9.26 -33.53 -2.99
CA ARG A 558 9.69 -32.16 -2.67
C ARG A 558 10.70 -31.60 -3.69
N THR A 559 11.57 -32.44 -4.24
CA THR A 559 12.57 -32.06 -5.26
C THR A 559 11.94 -31.31 -6.43
N LEU A 560 10.83 -31.82 -6.98
CA LEU A 560 10.12 -31.18 -8.09
C LEU A 560 9.63 -29.76 -7.73
N PHE A 561 9.08 -29.57 -6.51
CA PHE A 561 8.59 -28.25 -6.09
C PHE A 561 9.73 -27.25 -5.88
N LEU A 562 10.90 -27.70 -5.43
CA LEU A 562 12.08 -26.83 -5.30
C LEU A 562 12.56 -26.37 -6.68
N GLN A 563 12.62 -27.29 -7.64
CA GLN A 563 13.04 -27.00 -9.02
C GLN A 563 12.07 -26.05 -9.72
N LEU A 564 10.76 -26.30 -9.64
CA LEU A 564 9.75 -25.37 -10.16
C LEU A 564 9.82 -23.98 -9.51
N ALA A 565 10.34 -23.88 -8.28
CA ALA A 565 10.56 -22.61 -7.59
C ALA A 565 11.93 -21.98 -7.87
N GLY A 566 12.77 -22.59 -8.71
CA GLY A 566 14.14 -22.15 -8.98
C GLY A 566 15.05 -22.20 -7.75
N ARG A 567 14.79 -23.13 -6.82
CA ARG A 567 15.57 -23.33 -5.59
C ARG A 567 16.46 -24.55 -5.74
N PRO A 568 17.72 -24.49 -5.27
CA PRO A 568 18.63 -25.63 -5.35
C PRO A 568 18.13 -26.78 -4.47
N VAL A 569 18.33 -28.00 -4.97
CA VAL A 569 18.06 -29.25 -4.25
C VAL A 569 19.26 -29.61 -3.37
N THR A 570 19.01 -29.94 -2.10
CA THR A 570 20.05 -30.38 -1.15
C THR A 570 20.01 -31.89 -0.95
N LEU A 571 21.06 -32.45 -0.32
CA LEU A 571 21.11 -33.89 0.00
C LEU A 571 19.87 -34.39 0.75
N ASP A 572 19.44 -33.63 1.75
CA ASP A 572 18.31 -34.01 2.58
C ASP A 572 16.98 -33.97 1.82
N ASP A 573 16.89 -33.17 0.74
CA ASP A 573 15.68 -33.08 -0.09
C ASP A 573 15.49 -34.33 -0.95
N ILE A 574 16.56 -35.07 -1.31
CA ILE A 574 16.48 -36.29 -2.12
C ILE A 574 16.25 -37.57 -1.29
N ALA A 575 16.18 -37.47 0.04
CA ALA A 575 16.10 -38.63 0.92
C ALA A 575 14.93 -39.58 0.61
N ASP A 576 13.81 -39.03 0.13
CA ASP A 576 12.62 -39.80 -0.27
C ASP A 576 12.65 -40.25 -1.75
N ALA A 577 13.25 -39.44 -2.64
CA ALA A 577 13.33 -39.72 -4.08
C ALA A 577 14.42 -40.76 -4.40
N ASP A 578 15.61 -40.58 -3.83
CA ASP A 578 16.75 -41.48 -3.95
C ASP A 578 17.41 -41.74 -2.58
N PRO A 579 16.80 -42.61 -1.75
CA PRO A 579 17.36 -43.01 -0.46
C PRO A 579 18.77 -43.60 -0.56
N SER A 580 19.11 -44.23 -1.69
CA SER A 580 20.36 -44.93 -1.88
C SER A 580 21.52 -43.95 -2.06
N LEU A 581 21.34 -42.94 -2.92
CA LEU A 581 22.28 -41.85 -3.11
C LEU A 581 22.40 -41.00 -1.85
N HIS A 582 21.27 -40.70 -1.20
CA HIS A 582 21.24 -40.00 0.09
C HIS A 582 22.09 -40.72 1.15
N ALA A 583 21.85 -42.01 1.36
CA ALA A 583 22.58 -42.81 2.34
C ALA A 583 24.08 -42.93 1.99
N SER A 584 24.40 -43.12 0.71
CA SER A 584 25.79 -43.23 0.23
C SER A 584 26.58 -41.93 0.47
N CYS A 585 26.06 -40.80 0.02
CA CYS A 585 26.71 -39.50 0.19
C CYS A 585 26.85 -39.15 1.67
N LYS A 586 25.81 -39.37 2.48
CA LYS A 586 25.86 -39.14 3.92
C LYS A 586 26.94 -39.98 4.59
N LYS A 587 27.03 -41.26 4.22
CA LYS A 587 28.07 -42.17 4.72
C LYS A 587 29.48 -41.68 4.36
N ILE A 588 29.71 -41.22 3.12
CA ILE A 588 31.00 -40.67 2.68
C ILE A 588 31.38 -39.41 3.47
N LEU A 589 30.41 -38.52 3.71
CA LEU A 589 30.61 -37.30 4.48
C LEU A 589 30.94 -37.56 5.96
N GLU A 590 30.32 -38.58 6.56
CA GLU A 590 30.49 -38.95 7.96
C GLU A 590 31.65 -39.95 8.20
N MET A 591 32.22 -40.53 7.14
CA MET A 591 33.28 -41.54 7.24
C MET A 591 34.57 -40.98 7.84
N ASP A 592 35.29 -41.85 8.56
CA ASP A 592 36.60 -41.51 9.13
C ASP A 592 37.58 -41.04 8.03
N PRO A 593 38.26 -39.88 8.21
CA PRO A 593 39.18 -39.33 7.21
C PRO A 593 40.26 -40.31 6.75
N THR A 594 40.84 -41.09 7.67
CA THR A 594 41.93 -42.02 7.34
C THR A 594 41.46 -43.15 6.43
N LEU A 595 40.19 -43.55 6.57
CA LEU A 595 39.58 -44.57 5.73
C LEU A 595 39.25 -44.03 4.33
N VAL A 596 38.76 -42.78 4.22
CA VAL A 596 38.54 -42.13 2.91
C VAL A 596 39.87 -41.98 2.18
N ASP A 597 40.90 -41.48 2.87
CA ASP A 597 42.22 -41.20 2.30
C ASP A 597 43.01 -42.46 1.94
N SER A 598 42.68 -43.60 2.55
CA SER A 598 43.25 -44.91 2.17
C SER A 598 42.81 -45.37 0.78
N ASN A 599 41.86 -44.67 0.14
CA ASN A 599 41.26 -45.01 -1.15
C ASN A 599 40.66 -46.44 -1.22
N ALA A 600 40.31 -47.02 -0.06
CA ALA A 600 39.79 -48.39 0.02
C ALA A 600 38.41 -48.57 -0.64
N LEU A 601 37.69 -47.47 -0.90
CA LEU A 601 36.40 -47.49 -1.60
C LEU A 601 36.52 -47.29 -3.12
N GLU A 602 37.73 -47.01 -3.64
CA GLU A 602 38.00 -46.73 -5.05
C GLU A 602 37.06 -45.67 -5.66
N LEU A 603 36.65 -44.69 -4.84
CA LEU A 603 35.75 -43.62 -5.27
C LEU A 603 36.51 -42.57 -6.07
N THR A 604 35.98 -42.24 -7.25
CA THR A 604 36.44 -41.14 -8.10
C THR A 604 35.27 -40.21 -8.40
N PHE A 605 35.51 -39.06 -9.03
CA PHE A 605 34.45 -38.10 -9.36
C PHE A 605 33.65 -38.53 -10.60
N VAL A 606 33.02 -39.70 -10.49
CA VAL A 606 32.12 -40.30 -11.47
C VAL A 606 30.79 -40.63 -10.82
N ARG A 607 29.75 -40.65 -11.64
CA ARG A 607 28.42 -41.15 -11.30
C ARG A 607 28.15 -42.39 -12.12
N GLU A 608 27.56 -43.39 -11.49
CA GLU A 608 27.18 -44.63 -12.15
C GLU A 608 25.66 -44.77 -12.08
N ASP A 609 25.04 -44.80 -13.24
CA ASP A 609 23.59 -44.99 -13.38
C ASP A 609 23.33 -46.33 -14.07
N GLU A 610 22.33 -47.07 -13.60
CA GLU A 610 21.87 -48.30 -14.27
C GLU A 610 20.64 -47.97 -15.12
N VAL A 611 20.83 -47.98 -16.44
CA VAL A 611 19.76 -47.69 -17.42
C VAL A 611 19.48 -48.96 -18.21
N LEU A 612 18.27 -49.52 -18.05
CA LEU A 612 17.82 -50.75 -18.74
C LEU A 612 18.77 -51.96 -18.56
N GLY A 613 19.43 -52.08 -17.40
CA GLY A 613 20.38 -53.15 -17.11
C GLY A 613 21.79 -52.93 -17.68
N SER A 614 22.06 -51.76 -18.28
CA SER A 614 23.41 -51.32 -18.65
C SER A 614 23.92 -50.27 -17.66
N ARG A 615 25.13 -50.47 -17.13
CA ARG A 615 25.80 -49.51 -16.25
C ARG A 615 26.49 -48.45 -17.09
N THR A 616 26.02 -47.21 -16.98
CA THR A 616 26.65 -46.04 -17.60
C THR A 616 27.45 -45.27 -16.56
N VAL A 617 28.71 -44.96 -16.87
CA VAL A 617 29.60 -44.17 -16.01
C VAL A 617 29.78 -42.80 -16.63
N THR A 618 29.44 -41.77 -15.88
CA THR A 618 29.50 -40.37 -16.30
C THR A 618 30.45 -39.61 -15.38
N GLU A 619 31.43 -38.92 -15.94
CA GLU A 619 32.31 -38.04 -15.16
C GLU A 619 31.52 -36.83 -14.65
N LEU A 620 31.63 -36.50 -13.35
CA LEU A 620 30.91 -35.36 -12.77
C LEU A 620 31.41 -34.01 -13.32
N PHE A 621 32.70 -33.98 -13.66
CA PHE A 621 33.34 -32.91 -14.41
C PHE A 621 34.48 -33.50 -15.26
N PRO A 622 34.95 -32.80 -16.31
CA PRO A 622 36.00 -33.32 -17.19
C PRO A 622 37.28 -33.70 -16.42
N GLY A 623 37.71 -34.96 -16.54
CA GLY A 623 38.87 -35.52 -15.83
C GLY A 623 38.56 -36.04 -14.42
N GLY A 624 37.28 -36.06 -14.02
CA GLY A 624 36.88 -36.49 -12.68
C GLY A 624 37.18 -37.95 -12.36
N LYS A 625 37.21 -38.82 -13.38
CA LYS A 625 37.56 -40.25 -13.22
C LYS A 625 38.97 -40.48 -12.69
N ASP A 626 39.89 -39.53 -12.92
CA ASP A 626 41.30 -39.67 -12.56
C ASP A 626 41.59 -39.07 -11.17
N ILE A 627 40.57 -38.51 -10.51
CA ILE A 627 40.68 -37.85 -9.22
C ILE A 627 40.00 -38.71 -8.17
N ALA A 628 40.77 -39.22 -7.20
CA ALA A 628 40.24 -39.97 -6.07
C ALA A 628 39.51 -39.05 -5.08
N VAL A 629 38.46 -39.57 -4.45
CA VAL A 629 37.75 -38.88 -3.37
C VAL A 629 38.55 -39.04 -2.07
N THR A 630 38.93 -37.92 -1.48
CA THR A 630 39.70 -37.78 -0.23
C THR A 630 38.89 -37.05 0.84
N SER A 631 39.38 -37.07 2.07
CA SER A 631 38.79 -36.35 3.20
C SER A 631 38.73 -34.83 2.98
N GLU A 632 39.66 -34.29 2.19
CA GLU A 632 39.73 -32.88 1.81
C GLU A 632 38.72 -32.51 0.70
N ASN A 633 38.47 -33.41 -0.26
CA ASN A 633 37.65 -33.11 -1.44
C ASN A 633 36.25 -33.75 -1.44
N ARG A 634 35.90 -34.58 -0.43
CA ARG A 634 34.59 -35.26 -0.31
C ARG A 634 33.38 -34.34 -0.30
N ILE A 635 33.53 -33.10 0.20
CA ILE A 635 32.44 -32.09 0.13
C ILE A 635 32.22 -31.68 -1.33
N SER A 636 33.30 -31.46 -2.09
CA SER A 636 33.24 -31.16 -3.52
C SER A 636 32.64 -32.32 -4.32
N TYR A 637 32.95 -33.56 -3.96
CA TYR A 637 32.34 -34.75 -4.56
C TYR A 637 30.82 -34.73 -4.39
N TYR A 638 30.36 -34.48 -3.16
CA TYR A 638 28.95 -34.31 -2.85
C TYR A 638 28.30 -33.17 -3.66
N VAL A 639 28.90 -31.98 -3.68
CA VAL A 639 28.36 -30.82 -4.42
C VAL A 639 28.22 -31.16 -5.90
N GLN A 640 29.22 -31.80 -6.50
CA GLN A 640 29.19 -32.19 -7.91
C GLN A 640 28.14 -33.27 -8.20
N GLN A 641 27.91 -34.22 -7.28
CA GLN A 641 26.81 -35.18 -7.38
C GLN A 641 25.44 -34.47 -7.38
N MET A 642 25.23 -33.48 -6.50
CA MET A 642 23.98 -32.72 -6.45
C MET A 642 23.80 -31.82 -7.67
N GLU A 643 24.85 -31.14 -8.13
CA GLU A 643 24.80 -30.34 -9.35
C GLU A 643 24.51 -31.20 -10.59
N THR A 644 25.06 -32.40 -10.67
CA THR A 644 24.78 -33.32 -11.78
C THR A 644 23.34 -33.81 -11.72
N LEU A 645 22.83 -34.12 -10.53
CA LEU A 645 21.42 -34.46 -10.34
C LEU A 645 20.49 -33.30 -10.73
N ASP A 646 20.83 -32.07 -10.34
CA ASP A 646 20.07 -30.88 -10.72
C ASP A 646 20.19 -30.59 -12.22
N ARG A 647 21.36 -30.76 -12.85
CA ARG A 647 21.55 -30.65 -14.31
C ARG A 647 20.75 -31.69 -15.07
N VAL A 648 20.80 -32.96 -14.68
CA VAL A 648 19.98 -34.01 -15.30
C VAL A 648 18.50 -33.63 -15.20
N LEU A 649 18.06 -33.14 -14.04
CA LEU A 649 16.66 -32.72 -13.85
C LEU A 649 16.31 -31.40 -14.57
N CYS A 650 17.27 -30.48 -14.78
CA CYS A 650 17.11 -29.21 -15.49
C CYS A 650 17.30 -29.33 -17.02
N GLU A 651 18.04 -30.32 -17.52
CA GLU A 651 18.11 -30.65 -18.95
C GLU A 651 16.74 -31.10 -19.49
N PHE A 652 15.83 -31.52 -18.59
CA PHE A 652 14.41 -31.74 -18.89
C PHE A 652 13.54 -30.47 -18.84
N GLY A 653 14.13 -29.27 -18.70
CA GLY A 653 13.37 -28.02 -18.66
C GLY A 653 14.20 -26.73 -18.69
N TYR A 654 14.47 -26.22 -19.90
CA TYR A 654 14.42 -24.79 -20.25
C TYR A 654 13.83 -24.61 -21.66
#